data_AF-A0A3D4JIG2-F1
#
_entry.id   AF-A0A3D4JIG2-F1
#
_cell.length_a   1.000
_cell.length_b   1.000
_cell.length_c   1.000
_cell.angle_alpha   90.00
_cell.angle_beta   90.00
_cell.angle_gamma   90.00
#
_symmetry.space_group_name_H-M   'P 1'
#
loop_
_entity.id
_entity.type
_entity.pdbx_description
1 polymer ?
#
loop_
_entity_poly.entity_id
_entity_poly.type
_entity_poly.pdbx_seq_one_letter_code
_entity_poly.pdbx_strand_id
1 'polypeptide(L)'
;MNDPDYVQDWKIHDAFFRKALDKVAAGGVVAFVTSTGTMDKANPKVREYLDSQAELIGAVRLPNNAFSDAGTKVSSDIIFLKKRENPLQAHEPKPDWCYTIPDKNGLKINSYFVQNPQMMLGKMKKTTFQDRLTCEPFEGAELEKQLNEAIKNLNAKITVSKREKIINEQRGKIEPWGKNFTFQVKDDKIYYRKGSEMNEIKYTLAEKEMMKKLCGIRDKTRELIDLQKTSVSDDKLIPMREKLNQLYDEYRLKYGELSGKAVKKLFGNDSDYPILHSLEKYEKESEKVEKADIFFRRTVNPTVEIKSAENTEEALQISLDRKGKPDIPYMAMLLDRTSESVCSELLENGHIFIDPEKELPDKPFSGVVERSEYLCGNVRMKLTLAEEYAKSNPEYTRNINALKNVIPEDIKAEEISVQMGCTWIEPEDYTDFLKHLSGRTGYYNSRNCDVSYSAAAGEFEILHAGSKKDLNLNETTTYGTADYNMYQLAEKILNQRQIVVKREKVNPKDPSKTVTRTDPKATKIALEKAKAIREEFKKWIFADDNRKYRYERKYNDIFNSIVGREYDGSHLTFSGMKNDFMLRPHQKNCVARAIYGGNTLAAHVVGAGKSAVIFTSVMKKKELGLINKACVVVPKSLTEQTANEWRNVYPDAKILTVTNDDLSNETKRNLFTAKVATGSYDAVILSQEQFEKIPMSKQYRIEFMQKEIDSLNDMIREGNLANKGKKDYSVKKMETAKKRLQTKLEKLIDPKSAAKAKDDLLEFEQLGFDYLVCDEAHAYKNGFVQTKMTNVAGVTTKPSGRAEDMQMKTDYFNEQFGQGHILFATGTPIAAP
;
A
#
# COMPACT_ATOMS: atom_id res chain seq x y z
N MET A 1 -34.28 -5.44 -10.16
CA MET A 1 -33.55 -4.16 -10.19
C MET A 1 -34.23 -3.28 -9.17
N ASN A 2 -33.54 -2.86 -8.10
CA ASN A 2 -34.12 -2.03 -7.03
C ASN A 2 -33.90 -0.54 -7.34
N ASP A 3 -34.24 -0.13 -8.56
CA ASP A 3 -34.19 1.27 -8.99
C ASP A 3 -35.64 1.80 -9.04
N PRO A 4 -36.06 2.67 -8.10
CA PRO A 4 -37.46 3.09 -7.95
C PRO A 4 -38.00 3.86 -9.16
N ASP A 5 -37.13 4.35 -10.04
CA ASP A 5 -37.51 5.07 -11.26
C ASP A 5 -37.76 4.12 -12.47
N TYR A 6 -37.39 2.84 -12.35
CA TYR A 6 -37.37 1.87 -13.46
C TYR A 6 -38.11 0.55 -13.13
N VAL A 7 -39.27 0.67 -12.49
CA VAL A 7 -40.11 -0.46 -12.03
C VAL A 7 -40.93 -1.04 -13.21
N GLN A 8 -40.35 -1.98 -13.96
CA GLN A 8 -41.08 -2.83 -14.92
C GLN A 8 -40.57 -4.29 -14.88
N ASP A 9 -41.45 -5.26 -15.19
CA ASP A 9 -41.18 -6.71 -15.28
C ASP A 9 -40.33 -7.10 -16.50
N TRP A 10 -39.20 -6.44 -16.72
CA TRP A 10 -38.26 -6.76 -17.80
C TRP A 10 -37.03 -7.49 -17.27
N LYS A 11 -36.40 -8.31 -18.14
CA LYS A 11 -35.09 -8.88 -17.82
C LYS A 11 -34.06 -7.76 -17.66
N ILE A 12 -33.08 -7.97 -16.79
CA ILE A 12 -32.08 -6.97 -16.41
C ILE A 12 -31.41 -6.31 -17.64
N HIS A 13 -31.03 -7.10 -18.65
CA HIS A 13 -30.40 -6.58 -19.88
C HIS A 13 -31.34 -5.68 -20.71
N ASP A 14 -32.65 -5.97 -20.74
CA ASP A 14 -33.63 -5.13 -21.45
C ASP A 14 -33.88 -3.80 -20.71
N ALA A 15 -33.85 -3.81 -19.37
CA ALA A 15 -34.01 -2.60 -18.55
C ALA A 15 -32.86 -1.59 -18.76
N PHE A 16 -31.64 -2.07 -19.02
CA PHE A 16 -30.49 -1.20 -19.30
C PHE A 16 -30.63 -0.41 -20.61
N PHE A 17 -31.28 -0.96 -21.64
CA PHE A 17 -31.57 -0.20 -22.87
C PHE A 17 -32.44 1.02 -22.59
N ARG A 18 -33.51 0.84 -21.80
CA ARG A 18 -34.38 1.94 -21.38
C ARG A 18 -33.59 3.01 -20.63
N LYS A 19 -32.81 2.60 -19.62
CA LYS A 19 -32.01 3.53 -18.82
C LYS A 19 -31.00 4.30 -19.68
N ALA A 20 -30.31 3.65 -20.61
CA ALA A 20 -29.37 4.31 -21.50
C ALA A 20 -30.06 5.28 -22.47
N LEU A 21 -31.19 4.88 -23.06
CA LEU A 21 -31.98 5.76 -23.92
C LEU A 21 -32.50 6.97 -23.16
N ASP A 22 -32.88 6.84 -21.88
CA ASP A 22 -33.28 7.98 -21.06
C ASP A 22 -32.14 8.98 -20.81
N LYS A 23 -30.89 8.49 -20.71
CA LYS A 23 -29.71 9.33 -20.46
C LYS A 23 -29.11 9.94 -21.73
N VAL A 24 -29.29 9.31 -22.89
CA VAL A 24 -28.77 9.82 -24.17
C VAL A 24 -29.62 10.99 -24.69
N ALA A 25 -28.97 11.98 -25.31
CA ALA A 25 -29.64 13.11 -25.96
C ALA A 25 -30.40 12.66 -27.22
N ALA A 26 -31.43 13.42 -27.63
CA ALA A 26 -32.11 13.19 -28.91
C ALA A 26 -31.09 13.24 -30.07
N GLY A 27 -31.20 12.31 -31.02
CA GLY A 27 -30.24 12.14 -32.11
C GLY A 27 -28.91 11.47 -31.71
N GLY A 28 -28.68 11.23 -30.41
CA GLY A 28 -27.53 10.48 -29.91
C GLY A 28 -27.66 8.97 -30.13
N VAL A 29 -26.52 8.30 -30.19
CA VAL A 29 -26.43 6.87 -30.49
C VAL A 29 -26.07 6.07 -29.24
N VAL A 30 -26.73 4.94 -29.06
CA VAL A 30 -26.47 3.94 -28.02
C VAL A 30 -26.03 2.65 -28.71
N ALA A 31 -24.89 2.09 -28.30
CA ALA A 31 -24.42 0.78 -28.72
C ALA A 31 -24.38 -0.16 -27.51
N PHE A 32 -25.03 -1.33 -27.61
CA PHE A 32 -25.07 -2.32 -26.53
C PHE A 32 -24.62 -3.68 -27.00
N VAL A 33 -23.74 -4.31 -26.23
CA VAL A 33 -23.52 -5.76 -26.30
C VAL A 33 -24.53 -6.44 -25.38
N THR A 34 -25.41 -7.28 -25.92
CA THR A 34 -26.45 -7.99 -25.17
C THR A 34 -26.56 -9.44 -25.64
N SER A 35 -27.24 -10.29 -24.87
CA SER A 35 -27.56 -11.64 -25.31
C SER A 35 -28.48 -11.61 -26.54
N THR A 36 -28.41 -12.64 -27.40
CA THR A 36 -29.32 -12.81 -28.55
C THR A 36 -30.79 -12.77 -28.18
N GLY A 37 -31.12 -13.03 -26.91
CA GLY A 37 -32.47 -12.97 -26.36
C GLY A 37 -33.16 -11.61 -26.50
N THR A 38 -32.45 -10.50 -26.63
CA THR A 38 -33.09 -9.20 -26.89
C THR A 38 -33.70 -9.15 -28.29
N MET A 39 -32.99 -9.64 -29.30
CA MET A 39 -33.45 -9.64 -30.70
C MET A 39 -34.33 -10.84 -31.04
N ASP A 40 -34.04 -12.04 -30.51
CA ASP A 40 -34.70 -13.29 -30.91
C ASP A 40 -35.87 -13.71 -30.00
N LYS A 41 -36.13 -13.00 -28.90
CA LYS A 41 -37.30 -13.34 -28.05
C LYS A 41 -38.61 -13.25 -28.84
N ALA A 42 -39.49 -14.22 -28.63
CA ALA A 42 -40.78 -14.28 -29.30
C ALA A 42 -41.71 -13.09 -28.96
N ASN A 43 -41.63 -12.58 -27.74
CA ASN A 43 -42.42 -11.43 -27.30
C ASN A 43 -41.83 -10.11 -27.83
N PRO A 44 -42.54 -9.35 -28.68
CA PRO A 44 -42.00 -8.15 -29.32
C PRO A 44 -42.03 -6.90 -28.41
N LYS A 45 -42.73 -6.91 -27.27
CA LYS A 45 -43.02 -5.71 -26.46
C LYS A 45 -41.81 -4.81 -26.15
N VAL A 46 -40.66 -5.42 -25.83
CA VAL A 46 -39.44 -4.63 -25.55
C VAL A 46 -38.92 -4.00 -26.82
N ARG A 47 -38.91 -4.71 -27.97
CA ARG A 47 -38.44 -4.14 -29.23
C ARG A 47 -39.39 -3.07 -29.75
N GLU A 48 -40.70 -3.26 -29.59
CA GLU A 48 -41.70 -2.24 -29.89
C GLU A 48 -41.53 -0.98 -29.01
N TYR A 49 -41.17 -1.16 -27.74
CA TYR A 49 -40.79 -0.03 -26.88
C TYR A 49 -39.51 0.64 -27.36
N LEU A 50 -38.46 -0.12 -27.66
CA LEU A 50 -37.19 0.44 -28.15
C LEU A 50 -37.40 1.22 -29.44
N ASP A 51 -38.20 0.70 -30.38
CA ASP A 51 -38.57 1.40 -31.61
C ASP A 51 -39.35 2.70 -31.34
N SER A 52 -40.23 2.69 -30.32
CA SER A 52 -40.94 3.91 -29.93
C SER A 52 -39.99 5.01 -29.45
N GLN A 53 -38.86 4.66 -28.82
CA GLN A 53 -37.92 5.63 -28.27
C GLN A 53 -36.74 5.93 -29.20
N ALA A 54 -36.40 5.01 -30.09
CA ALA A 54 -35.18 5.04 -30.88
C ALA A 54 -35.35 4.37 -32.25
N GLU A 55 -34.61 4.84 -33.23
CA GLU A 55 -34.46 4.21 -34.54
C GLU A 55 -33.35 3.14 -34.48
N LEU A 56 -33.58 1.96 -35.06
CA LEU A 56 -32.54 0.94 -35.21
C LEU A 56 -31.59 1.35 -36.35
N ILE A 57 -30.34 1.65 -36.01
CA ILE A 57 -29.27 1.87 -37.00
C ILE A 57 -28.85 0.53 -37.60
N GLY A 58 -28.77 -0.50 -36.75
CA GLY A 58 -28.52 -1.88 -37.14
C GLY A 58 -28.04 -2.72 -35.96
N ALA A 59 -27.82 -4.00 -36.22
CA ALA A 59 -27.33 -4.94 -35.22
C ALA A 59 -26.31 -5.90 -35.83
N VAL A 60 -25.31 -6.33 -35.06
CA VAL A 60 -24.30 -7.31 -35.49
C VAL A 60 -24.33 -8.49 -34.54
N ARG A 61 -24.48 -9.71 -35.06
CA ARG A 61 -24.48 -10.93 -34.26
C ARG A 61 -23.10 -11.56 -34.23
N LEU A 62 -22.56 -11.71 -33.03
CA LEU A 62 -21.24 -12.27 -32.77
C LEU A 62 -21.27 -13.80 -32.62
N PRO A 63 -20.22 -14.50 -33.05
CA PRO A 63 -20.10 -15.94 -32.87
C PRO A 63 -19.90 -16.29 -31.39
N ASN A 64 -20.21 -17.53 -31.02
CA ASN A 64 -20.17 -17.99 -29.63
C ASN A 64 -18.78 -18.03 -29.00
N ASN A 65 -17.70 -17.88 -29.77
CA ASN A 65 -16.32 -17.83 -29.29
C ASN A 65 -15.80 -16.40 -29.08
N ALA A 66 -16.60 -15.37 -29.34
CA ALA A 66 -16.18 -13.96 -29.23
C ALA A 66 -15.66 -13.55 -27.83
N PHE A 67 -16.09 -14.25 -26.77
CA PHE A 67 -15.69 -14.00 -25.39
C PHE A 67 -15.00 -15.22 -24.75
N SER A 68 -14.34 -16.05 -25.57
CA SER A 68 -13.70 -17.28 -25.10
C SER A 68 -12.52 -17.03 -24.13
N ASP A 69 -11.80 -15.93 -24.28
CA ASP A 69 -10.73 -15.50 -23.34
C ASP A 69 -11.27 -15.17 -21.94
N ALA A 70 -12.54 -14.75 -21.85
CA ALA A 70 -13.24 -14.53 -20.59
C ALA A 70 -13.94 -15.80 -20.05
N GLY A 71 -13.65 -16.97 -20.63
CA GLY A 71 -14.18 -18.26 -20.20
C GLY A 71 -15.65 -18.51 -20.57
N THR A 72 -16.25 -17.72 -21.48
CA THR A 72 -17.66 -17.84 -21.85
C THR A 72 -17.86 -18.21 -23.33
N LYS A 73 -18.72 -19.20 -23.60
CA LYS A 73 -19.08 -19.63 -24.96
C LYS A 73 -20.55 -19.33 -25.26
N VAL A 74 -20.85 -18.07 -25.58
CA VAL A 74 -22.23 -17.59 -25.82
C VAL A 74 -22.29 -16.65 -27.02
N SER A 75 -23.31 -16.80 -27.85
CA SER A 75 -23.60 -15.82 -28.91
C SER A 75 -24.22 -14.56 -28.33
N SER A 76 -23.81 -13.41 -28.84
CA SER A 76 -24.24 -12.08 -28.37
C SER A 76 -24.49 -11.17 -29.56
N ASP A 77 -25.33 -10.16 -29.37
CA ASP A 77 -25.64 -9.15 -30.38
C ASP A 77 -25.09 -7.79 -29.94
N ILE A 78 -24.53 -7.04 -30.87
CA ILE A 78 -24.25 -5.60 -30.73
C ILE A 78 -25.40 -4.85 -31.40
N ILE A 79 -26.17 -4.07 -30.65
CA ILE A 79 -27.33 -3.32 -31.16
C ILE A 79 -27.03 -1.83 -31.12
N PHE A 80 -27.21 -1.15 -32.27
CA PHE A 80 -27.02 0.28 -32.44
C PHE A 80 -28.37 0.99 -32.59
N LEU A 81 -28.70 1.87 -31.65
CA LEU A 81 -29.95 2.61 -31.61
C LEU A 81 -29.67 4.11 -31.62
N LYS A 82 -30.43 4.87 -32.41
CA LYS A 82 -30.41 6.34 -32.40
C LYS A 82 -31.65 6.88 -31.71
N LYS A 83 -31.50 7.64 -30.63
CA LYS A 83 -32.66 8.18 -29.89
C LYS A 83 -33.47 9.12 -30.78
N ARG A 84 -34.78 8.90 -30.87
CA ARG A 84 -35.70 9.80 -31.57
C ARG A 84 -35.84 11.11 -30.79
N GLU A 85 -36.13 12.18 -31.52
CA GLU A 85 -36.41 13.48 -30.88
C GLU A 85 -37.75 13.46 -30.13
N ASN A 86 -38.76 12.88 -30.78
CA ASN A 86 -40.07 12.61 -30.22
C ASN A 86 -40.34 11.10 -30.27
N PRO A 87 -40.77 10.46 -29.18
CA PRO A 87 -41.18 9.07 -29.21
C PRO A 87 -42.38 8.82 -30.14
N LEU A 88 -42.41 7.67 -30.80
CA LEU A 88 -43.55 7.25 -31.61
C LEU A 88 -44.75 6.93 -30.71
N GLN A 89 -45.94 7.27 -31.18
CA GLN A 89 -47.18 6.94 -30.48
C GLN A 89 -47.49 5.43 -30.61
N ALA A 90 -48.32 4.93 -29.69
CA ALA A 90 -48.63 3.50 -29.62
C ALA A 90 -49.35 2.97 -30.87
N HIS A 91 -50.06 3.83 -31.61
CA HIS A 91 -50.82 3.46 -32.81
C HIS A 91 -49.99 3.51 -34.11
N GLU A 92 -48.73 3.93 -34.05
CA GLU A 92 -47.87 4.01 -35.23
C GLU A 92 -47.36 2.60 -35.64
N PRO A 93 -47.29 2.31 -36.95
CA PRO A 93 -46.84 1.02 -37.47
C PRO A 93 -45.45 0.65 -36.93
N LYS A 94 -45.28 -0.60 -36.51
CA LYS A 94 -43.99 -1.10 -36.00
C LYS A 94 -43.18 -1.72 -37.15
N PRO A 95 -41.87 -1.42 -37.24
CA PRO A 95 -41.02 -1.97 -38.28
C PRO A 95 -40.77 -3.47 -38.08
N ASP A 96 -40.42 -4.16 -39.16
CA ASP A 96 -40.24 -5.61 -39.21
C ASP A 96 -39.25 -6.15 -38.17
N TRP A 97 -38.22 -5.38 -37.82
CA TRP A 97 -37.19 -5.78 -36.84
C TRP A 97 -37.77 -6.00 -35.43
N CYS A 98 -38.97 -5.50 -35.13
CA CYS A 98 -39.66 -5.80 -33.87
C CYS A 98 -40.07 -7.28 -33.78
N TYR A 99 -40.10 -8.00 -34.90
CA TYR A 99 -40.64 -9.35 -35.00
C TYR A 99 -39.57 -10.39 -35.38
N THR A 100 -39.91 -11.67 -35.16
CA THR A 100 -39.06 -12.82 -35.49
C THR A 100 -39.74 -13.65 -36.57
N ILE A 101 -38.97 -14.07 -37.56
CA ILE A 101 -39.45 -14.89 -38.69
C ILE A 101 -38.51 -16.10 -38.88
N PRO A 102 -38.96 -17.18 -39.53
CA PRO A 102 -38.08 -18.29 -39.88
C PRO A 102 -37.01 -17.83 -40.89
N ASP A 103 -35.76 -18.21 -40.65
CA ASP A 103 -34.68 -18.08 -41.63
C ASP A 103 -34.81 -19.15 -42.74
N LYS A 104 -33.85 -19.16 -43.69
CA LYS A 104 -33.82 -20.14 -44.80
C LYS A 104 -33.71 -21.59 -44.35
N ASN A 105 -33.31 -21.86 -43.10
CA ASN A 105 -33.18 -23.18 -42.49
C ASN A 105 -34.33 -23.48 -41.50
N GLY A 106 -35.36 -22.63 -41.44
CA GLY A 106 -36.50 -22.78 -40.53
C GLY A 106 -36.23 -22.36 -39.08
N LEU A 107 -35.08 -21.74 -38.79
CA LEU A 107 -34.74 -21.24 -37.46
C LEU A 107 -35.39 -19.88 -37.23
N LYS A 108 -36.19 -19.76 -36.16
CA LYS A 108 -36.90 -18.51 -35.84
C LYS A 108 -35.95 -17.50 -35.19
N ILE A 109 -35.49 -16.50 -35.96
CA ILE A 109 -34.60 -15.43 -35.51
C ILE A 109 -35.22 -14.06 -35.85
N ASN A 110 -34.62 -12.97 -35.36
CA ASN A 110 -35.11 -11.62 -35.67
C ASN A 110 -35.16 -11.34 -37.18
N SER A 111 -36.25 -10.69 -37.64
CA SER A 111 -36.44 -10.35 -39.05
C SER A 111 -35.28 -9.54 -39.62
N TYR A 112 -34.67 -8.67 -38.81
CA TYR A 112 -33.50 -7.89 -39.21
C TYR A 112 -32.35 -8.78 -39.69
N PHE A 113 -32.03 -9.86 -38.97
CA PHE A 113 -30.93 -10.76 -39.34
C PHE A 113 -31.27 -11.66 -40.53
N VAL A 114 -32.54 -11.99 -40.73
CA VAL A 114 -32.98 -12.71 -41.94
C VAL A 114 -32.85 -11.83 -43.18
N GLN A 115 -33.18 -10.55 -43.07
CA GLN A 115 -33.05 -9.55 -44.15
C GLN A 115 -31.60 -9.10 -44.36
N ASN A 116 -30.75 -9.18 -43.33
CA ASN A 116 -29.35 -8.77 -43.36
C ASN A 116 -28.40 -9.90 -42.92
N PRO A 117 -28.30 -11.01 -43.69
CA PRO A 117 -27.49 -12.16 -43.32
C PRO A 117 -26.00 -11.82 -43.17
N GLN A 118 -25.51 -10.80 -43.87
CA GLN A 118 -24.14 -10.28 -43.76
C GLN A 118 -23.82 -9.68 -42.39
N MET A 119 -24.82 -9.38 -41.56
CA MET A 119 -24.64 -8.86 -40.20
C MET A 119 -24.51 -9.98 -39.14
N MET A 120 -24.51 -11.25 -39.55
CA MET A 120 -24.23 -12.39 -38.68
C MET A 120 -22.82 -12.93 -38.95
N LEU A 121 -21.92 -12.80 -37.97
CA LEU A 121 -20.51 -13.18 -38.10
C LEU A 121 -20.28 -14.68 -37.87
N GLY A 122 -21.21 -15.51 -38.33
CA GLY A 122 -21.20 -16.95 -38.17
C GLY A 122 -22.44 -17.63 -38.73
N LYS A 123 -22.48 -18.97 -38.64
CA LYS A 123 -23.63 -19.78 -39.07
C LYS A 123 -24.54 -20.10 -37.90
N MET A 124 -25.83 -19.80 -38.03
CA MET A 124 -26.82 -20.17 -37.03
C MET A 124 -27.07 -21.68 -37.02
N LYS A 125 -27.02 -22.29 -35.84
CA LYS A 125 -27.36 -23.70 -35.61
C LYS A 125 -28.07 -23.88 -34.28
N LYS A 126 -28.74 -25.02 -34.11
CA LYS A 126 -29.24 -25.49 -32.83
C LYS A 126 -28.15 -26.28 -32.11
N THR A 127 -27.93 -25.96 -30.84
CA THR A 127 -27.00 -26.69 -29.96
C THR A 127 -27.56 -28.06 -29.59
N THR A 128 -26.68 -29.07 -29.53
CA THR A 128 -27.04 -30.48 -29.26
C THR A 128 -27.60 -30.72 -27.85
N PHE A 129 -27.29 -29.85 -26.88
CA PHE A 129 -27.56 -30.09 -25.46
C PHE A 129 -28.76 -29.34 -24.87
N GLN A 130 -29.30 -28.30 -25.52
CA GLN A 130 -30.41 -27.49 -24.96
C GLN A 130 -31.40 -26.94 -26.00
N ASP A 131 -31.33 -27.38 -27.26
CA ASP A 131 -32.13 -26.86 -28.39
C ASP A 131 -32.09 -25.31 -28.52
N ARG A 132 -31.04 -24.68 -27.97
CA ARG A 132 -30.80 -23.23 -28.06
C ARG A 132 -30.10 -22.90 -29.37
N LEU A 133 -30.47 -21.76 -29.94
CA LEU A 133 -29.80 -21.21 -31.11
C LEU A 133 -28.43 -20.65 -30.72
N THR A 134 -27.41 -20.98 -31.50
CA THR A 134 -26.05 -20.45 -31.40
C THR A 134 -25.57 -20.00 -32.78
N CYS A 135 -24.75 -18.98 -32.81
CA CYS A 135 -23.98 -18.55 -33.97
C CYS A 135 -22.58 -19.17 -33.86
N GLU A 136 -22.27 -20.14 -34.71
CA GLU A 136 -20.94 -20.75 -34.80
C GLU A 136 -20.02 -19.92 -35.68
N PRO A 137 -18.75 -19.71 -35.31
CA PRO A 137 -17.82 -18.94 -36.12
C PRO A 137 -17.62 -19.58 -37.49
N PHE A 138 -17.36 -18.75 -38.50
CA PHE A 138 -16.84 -19.24 -39.77
C PHE A 138 -15.43 -19.78 -39.59
N GLU A 139 -15.16 -20.97 -40.11
CA GLU A 139 -13.87 -21.63 -39.98
C GLU A 139 -12.75 -20.79 -40.62
N GLY A 140 -11.67 -20.54 -39.87
CA GLY A 140 -10.52 -19.75 -40.33
C GLY A 140 -10.75 -18.23 -40.42
N ALA A 141 -11.90 -17.71 -40.01
CA ALA A 141 -12.20 -16.29 -40.10
C ALA A 141 -11.75 -15.50 -38.84
N GLU A 142 -11.13 -14.34 -39.07
CA GLU A 142 -10.76 -13.42 -37.99
C GLU A 142 -11.93 -12.50 -37.62
N LEU A 143 -12.33 -12.54 -36.34
CA LEU A 143 -13.47 -11.79 -35.82
C LEU A 143 -13.33 -10.27 -36.03
N GLU A 144 -12.12 -9.73 -35.86
CA GLU A 144 -11.86 -8.29 -36.00
C GLU A 144 -12.15 -7.81 -37.44
N LYS A 145 -11.68 -8.55 -38.46
CA LYS A 145 -11.94 -8.23 -39.87
C LYS A 145 -13.43 -8.27 -40.18
N GLN A 146 -14.11 -9.33 -39.73
CA GLN A 146 -15.54 -9.51 -39.94
C GLN A 146 -16.38 -8.41 -39.28
N LEU A 147 -16.03 -8.03 -38.05
CA LEU A 147 -16.73 -6.98 -37.33
C LEU A 147 -16.53 -5.62 -38.00
N ASN A 148 -15.30 -5.32 -38.45
CA ASN A 148 -15.01 -4.09 -39.19
C ASN A 148 -15.79 -4.01 -40.50
N GLU A 149 -15.97 -5.12 -41.22
CA GLU A 149 -16.79 -5.18 -42.43
C GLU A 149 -18.29 -5.00 -42.13
N ALA A 150 -18.81 -5.65 -41.09
CA ALA A 150 -20.21 -5.50 -40.68
C ALA A 150 -20.54 -4.06 -40.26
N ILE A 151 -19.65 -3.39 -39.51
CA ILE A 151 -19.85 -2.01 -39.07
C ILE A 151 -19.89 -1.04 -40.26
N LYS A 152 -19.11 -1.28 -41.34
CA LYS A 152 -19.14 -0.44 -42.56
C LYS A 152 -20.50 -0.44 -43.26
N ASN A 153 -21.32 -1.46 -43.03
CA ASN A 153 -22.68 -1.53 -43.60
C ASN A 153 -23.72 -0.76 -42.78
N LEU A 154 -23.33 -0.17 -41.64
CA LEU A 154 -24.21 0.67 -40.82
C LEU A 154 -24.15 2.12 -41.27
N ASN A 155 -25.30 2.72 -41.58
CA ASN A 155 -25.40 4.12 -41.98
C ASN A 155 -26.26 4.91 -40.99
N ALA A 156 -25.67 5.92 -40.33
CA ALA A 156 -26.42 6.84 -39.48
C ALA A 156 -25.86 8.28 -39.57
N LYS A 157 -26.74 9.26 -39.78
CA LYS A 157 -26.40 10.68 -39.63
C LYS A 157 -26.59 11.09 -38.18
N ILE A 158 -25.48 11.32 -37.47
CA ILE A 158 -25.48 11.71 -36.06
C ILE A 158 -25.52 13.23 -35.96
N THR A 159 -26.70 13.77 -35.67
CA THR A 159 -26.88 15.20 -35.41
C THR A 159 -27.22 15.35 -33.93
N VAL A 160 -26.20 15.53 -33.09
CA VAL A 160 -26.40 15.81 -31.66
C VAL A 160 -26.53 17.32 -31.50
N SER A 161 -27.75 17.83 -31.36
CA SER A 161 -27.94 19.16 -30.79
C SER A 161 -27.54 19.09 -29.33
N LYS A 162 -26.53 19.87 -28.91
CA LYS A 162 -26.03 19.92 -27.52
C LYS A 162 -27.17 20.33 -26.58
N ARG A 163 -27.88 19.34 -26.05
CA ARG A 163 -29.04 19.48 -25.16
C ARG A 163 -28.66 19.83 -23.72
N GLU A 164 -27.37 19.95 -23.38
CA GLU A 164 -26.92 20.42 -22.06
C GLU A 164 -27.36 21.87 -21.80
N LYS A 165 -27.32 22.75 -22.81
CA LYS A 165 -27.72 24.15 -22.64
C LYS A 165 -29.21 24.32 -22.32
N ILE A 166 -30.08 23.63 -23.10
CA ILE A 166 -31.54 23.82 -23.04
C ILE A 166 -32.16 23.07 -21.83
N ILE A 167 -31.62 21.91 -21.44
CA ILE A 167 -32.12 21.17 -20.26
C ILE A 167 -31.64 21.80 -18.94
N ASN A 168 -30.43 22.37 -18.89
CA ASN A 168 -29.96 23.09 -17.70
C ASN A 168 -30.71 24.42 -17.49
N GLU A 169 -31.08 25.13 -18.57
CA GLU A 169 -31.95 26.32 -18.52
C GLU A 169 -33.36 25.99 -18.01
N GLN A 170 -33.95 24.85 -18.38
CA GLN A 170 -35.29 24.44 -17.95
C GLN A 170 -35.37 23.88 -16.51
N ARG A 171 -34.25 23.39 -15.94
CA ARG A 171 -34.20 22.81 -14.58
C ARG A 171 -33.57 23.73 -13.52
N GLY A 172 -33.12 24.92 -13.89
CA GLY A 172 -32.40 25.82 -12.99
C GLY A 172 -31.12 25.20 -12.42
N LYS A 173 -30.51 24.24 -13.13
CA LYS A 173 -29.32 23.54 -12.64
C LYS A 173 -28.09 24.40 -12.90
N ILE A 174 -27.51 24.92 -11.83
CA ILE A 174 -26.39 25.86 -11.89
C ILE A 174 -25.10 25.08 -12.15
N GLU A 175 -24.42 25.38 -13.26
CA GLU A 175 -23.11 24.81 -13.60
C GLU A 175 -22.11 25.05 -12.46
N PRO A 176 -21.37 24.03 -12.01
CA PRO A 176 -20.43 24.16 -10.91
C PRO A 176 -19.16 24.93 -11.30
N TRP A 177 -18.78 25.89 -10.47
CA TRP A 177 -17.52 26.65 -10.60
C TRP A 177 -16.76 26.68 -9.27
N GLY A 178 -15.52 27.16 -9.31
CA GLY A 178 -14.65 27.24 -8.14
C GLY A 178 -14.21 25.86 -7.65
N LYS A 179 -13.52 25.77 -6.51
CA LYS A 179 -12.99 24.48 -6.01
C LYS A 179 -14.12 23.60 -5.45
N ASN A 180 -14.01 22.28 -5.62
CA ASN A 180 -14.95 21.34 -5.00
C ASN A 180 -14.92 21.44 -3.46
N PHE A 181 -16.07 21.30 -2.79
CA PHE A 181 -16.23 21.44 -1.33
C PHE A 181 -15.85 22.83 -0.78
N THR A 182 -16.19 23.88 -1.52
CA THR A 182 -16.01 25.27 -1.07
C THR A 182 -17.27 26.10 -1.29
N PHE A 183 -17.43 27.17 -0.51
CA PHE A 183 -18.44 28.19 -0.75
C PHE A 183 -18.03 29.10 -1.91
N GLN A 184 -18.98 29.49 -2.75
CA GLN A 184 -18.76 30.26 -3.96
C GLN A 184 -19.82 31.35 -4.04
N VAL A 185 -19.40 32.55 -4.43
CA VAL A 185 -20.30 33.70 -4.59
C VAL A 185 -20.57 33.92 -6.07
N LYS A 186 -21.84 34.03 -6.46
CA LYS A 186 -22.28 34.44 -7.80
C LYS A 186 -23.65 35.10 -7.71
N ASP A 187 -23.84 36.18 -8.47
CA ASP A 187 -25.10 36.94 -8.54
C ASP A 187 -25.67 37.31 -7.15
N ASP A 188 -24.78 37.76 -6.27
CA ASP A 188 -25.09 38.11 -4.87
C ASP A 188 -25.73 36.96 -4.07
N LYS A 189 -25.42 35.70 -4.40
CA LYS A 189 -25.84 34.50 -3.66
C LYS A 189 -24.64 33.62 -3.33
N ILE A 190 -24.78 32.81 -2.27
CA ILE A 190 -23.74 31.88 -1.84
C ILE A 190 -24.17 30.46 -2.15
N TYR A 191 -23.29 29.76 -2.85
CA TYR A 191 -23.44 28.37 -3.24
C TYR A 191 -22.36 27.54 -2.60
N TYR A 192 -22.63 26.27 -2.32
CA TYR A 192 -21.65 25.30 -1.91
C TYR A 192 -21.48 24.24 -2.99
N ARG A 193 -20.26 24.11 -3.50
CA ARG A 193 -19.94 23.13 -4.55
C ARG A 193 -19.79 21.74 -3.96
N LYS A 194 -20.57 20.78 -4.45
CA LYS A 194 -20.47 19.36 -4.09
C LYS A 194 -20.40 18.52 -5.37
N GLY A 195 -19.19 18.16 -5.79
CA GLY A 195 -18.92 17.46 -7.04
C GLY A 195 -19.31 18.30 -8.25
N SER A 196 -20.31 17.82 -8.98
CA SER A 196 -20.91 18.46 -10.16
C SER A 196 -22.15 19.31 -9.83
N GLU A 197 -22.48 19.50 -8.54
CA GLU A 197 -23.66 20.26 -8.09
C GLU A 197 -23.27 21.54 -7.37
N MET A 198 -24.00 22.62 -7.64
CA MET A 198 -23.99 23.86 -6.85
C MET A 198 -25.25 23.95 -6.01
N ASN A 199 -25.09 23.86 -4.70
CA ASN A 199 -26.20 23.94 -3.76
C ASN A 199 -26.29 25.35 -3.20
N GLU A 200 -27.37 26.07 -3.46
CA GLU A 200 -27.62 27.37 -2.83
C GLU A 200 -27.78 27.19 -1.32
N ILE A 201 -27.03 27.97 -0.53
CA ILE A 201 -27.06 27.89 0.93
C ILE A 201 -28.09 28.85 1.48
N LYS A 202 -28.84 28.42 2.50
CA LYS A 202 -29.74 29.29 3.25
C LYS A 202 -28.96 30.02 4.34
N TYR A 203 -29.17 31.32 4.46
CA TYR A 203 -28.49 32.20 5.40
C TYR A 203 -29.39 33.38 5.77
N THR A 204 -29.08 34.05 6.88
CA THR A 204 -29.59 35.40 7.19
C THR A 204 -28.83 36.47 6.41
N LEU A 205 -29.37 37.69 6.33
CA LEU A 205 -28.70 38.83 5.69
C LEU A 205 -27.32 39.14 6.31
N ALA A 206 -27.19 39.02 7.64
CA ALA A 206 -25.92 39.23 8.33
C ALA A 206 -24.88 38.15 7.99
N GLU A 207 -25.31 36.88 7.96
CA GLU A 207 -24.45 35.75 7.59
C GLU A 207 -24.01 35.82 6.13
N LYS A 208 -24.89 36.24 5.23
CA LYS A 208 -24.60 36.45 3.80
C LYS A 208 -23.41 37.39 3.60
N GLU A 209 -23.49 38.57 4.20
CA GLU A 209 -22.46 39.60 4.04
C GLU A 209 -21.13 39.16 4.66
N MET A 210 -21.18 38.48 5.81
CA MET A 210 -20.00 37.90 6.45
C MET A 210 -19.35 36.82 5.57
N MET A 211 -20.13 35.87 5.05
CA MET A 211 -19.63 34.79 4.19
C MET A 211 -19.06 35.32 2.86
N LYS A 212 -19.66 36.36 2.27
CA LYS A 212 -19.11 37.02 1.07
C LYS A 212 -17.72 37.61 1.33
N LYS A 213 -17.54 38.33 2.44
CA LYS A 213 -16.21 38.86 2.83
C LYS A 213 -15.21 37.74 3.10
N LEU A 214 -15.62 36.65 3.76
CA LEU A 214 -14.77 35.47 3.98
C LEU A 214 -14.33 34.80 2.67
N CYS A 215 -15.25 34.60 1.71
CA CYS A 215 -14.91 34.10 0.37
C CYS A 215 -13.89 35.02 -0.32
N GLY A 216 -14.08 36.34 -0.25
CA GLY A 216 -13.16 37.32 -0.84
C GLY A 216 -11.75 37.26 -0.24
N ILE A 217 -11.63 37.18 1.09
CA ILE A 217 -10.33 37.03 1.78
C ILE A 217 -9.69 35.70 1.38
N ARG A 218 -10.45 34.60 1.40
CA ARG A 218 -9.96 33.27 1.03
C ARG A 218 -9.42 33.27 -0.40
N ASP A 219 -10.22 33.71 -1.36
CA ASP A 219 -9.87 33.67 -2.78
C ASP A 219 -8.63 34.51 -3.07
N LYS A 220 -8.55 35.71 -2.47
CA LYS A 220 -7.36 36.57 -2.59
C LYS A 220 -6.12 35.96 -1.95
N THR A 221 -6.29 35.29 -0.81
CA THR A 221 -5.19 34.59 -0.14
C THR A 221 -4.63 33.47 -1.01
N ARG A 222 -5.50 32.69 -1.68
CA ARG A 222 -5.05 31.64 -2.60
C ARG A 222 -4.32 32.19 -3.81
N GLU A 223 -4.87 33.22 -4.43
CA GLU A 223 -4.22 33.89 -5.56
C GLU A 223 -2.82 34.38 -5.19
N LEU A 224 -2.68 34.99 -4.00
CA LEU A 224 -1.38 35.42 -3.48
C LEU A 224 -0.44 34.24 -3.17
N ILE A 225 -0.94 33.14 -2.59
CA ILE A 225 -0.12 31.94 -2.34
C ILE A 225 0.36 31.32 -3.66
N ASP A 226 -0.51 31.19 -4.66
CA ASP A 226 -0.16 30.61 -5.95
C ASP A 226 0.84 31.48 -6.72
N LEU A 227 0.68 32.81 -6.64
CA LEU A 227 1.64 33.74 -7.25
C LEU A 227 3.02 33.69 -6.56
N GLN A 228 3.07 33.55 -5.24
CA GLN A 228 4.34 33.44 -4.49
C GLN A 228 5.19 32.21 -4.83
N LYS A 229 4.57 31.14 -5.33
CA LYS A 229 5.28 29.92 -5.78
C LYS A 229 6.00 30.10 -7.11
N THR A 230 5.61 31.10 -7.88
CA THR A 230 6.27 31.37 -9.16
C THR A 230 7.52 32.22 -8.94
N SER A 231 8.45 32.18 -9.90
CA SER A 231 9.67 33.00 -9.87
C SER A 231 9.42 34.49 -10.19
N VAL A 232 8.20 35.01 -9.98
CA VAL A 232 7.85 36.42 -10.20
C VAL A 232 8.55 37.34 -9.19
N SER A 233 8.79 38.60 -9.56
CA SER A 233 9.35 39.61 -8.65
C SER A 233 8.35 40.06 -7.57
N ASP A 234 8.86 40.59 -6.46
CA ASP A 234 8.02 41.10 -5.37
C ASP A 234 7.14 42.30 -5.79
N ASP A 235 7.50 43.02 -6.86
CA ASP A 235 6.69 44.13 -7.41
C ASP A 235 5.27 43.70 -7.81
N LYS A 236 5.11 42.44 -8.23
CA LYS A 236 3.79 41.86 -8.54
C LYS A 236 3.05 41.36 -7.30
N LEU A 237 3.77 41.09 -6.21
CA LEU A 237 3.20 40.59 -4.95
C LEU A 237 2.71 41.72 -4.04
N ILE A 238 3.36 42.90 -4.06
CA ILE A 238 3.00 44.04 -3.21
C ILE A 238 1.52 44.45 -3.39
N PRO A 239 1.00 44.69 -4.62
CA PRO A 239 -0.40 45.10 -4.79
C PRO A 239 -1.40 44.03 -4.32
N MET A 240 -1.03 42.76 -4.43
CA MET A 240 -1.84 41.63 -3.96
C MET A 240 -1.91 41.60 -2.43
N ARG A 241 -0.78 41.85 -1.74
CA ARG A 241 -0.71 41.96 -0.27
C ARG A 241 -1.49 43.16 0.25
N GLU A 242 -1.37 44.31 -0.40
CA GLU A 242 -2.14 45.50 -0.05
C GLU A 242 -3.65 45.23 -0.16
N LYS A 243 -4.07 44.56 -1.23
CA LYS A 243 -5.48 44.21 -1.40
C LYS A 243 -5.97 43.22 -0.34
N LEU A 244 -5.16 42.23 -0.01
CA LEU A 244 -5.48 41.27 1.06
C LEU A 244 -5.56 41.96 2.43
N ASN A 245 -4.63 42.88 2.74
CA ASN A 245 -4.67 43.70 3.96
C ASN A 245 -5.97 44.48 4.05
N GLN A 246 -6.36 45.18 2.98
CA GLN A 246 -7.60 45.95 2.94
C GLN A 246 -8.82 45.07 3.24
N LEU A 247 -8.94 43.92 2.55
CA LEU A 247 -10.06 42.99 2.74
C LEU A 247 -10.14 42.45 4.17
N TYR A 248 -8.98 42.13 4.77
CA TYR A 248 -8.89 41.64 6.13
C TYR A 248 -9.24 42.73 7.16
N ASP A 249 -8.70 43.94 7.02
CA ASP A 249 -8.93 45.03 7.98
C ASP A 249 -10.39 45.48 7.99
N GLU A 250 -11.01 45.58 6.81
CA GLU A 250 -12.45 45.85 6.67
C GLU A 250 -13.32 44.78 7.33
N TYR A 251 -12.93 43.50 7.19
CA TYR A 251 -13.64 42.39 7.83
C TYR A 251 -13.46 42.43 9.36
N ARG A 252 -12.21 42.56 9.82
CA ARG A 252 -11.85 42.50 11.24
C ARG A 252 -12.54 43.59 12.04
N LEU A 253 -12.61 44.81 11.48
CA LEU A 253 -13.27 45.95 12.12
C LEU A 253 -14.77 45.70 12.37
N LYS A 254 -15.43 44.91 11.51
CA LYS A 254 -16.89 44.68 11.57
C LYS A 254 -17.29 43.37 12.24
N TYR A 255 -16.52 42.30 12.04
CA TYR A 255 -16.90 40.93 12.43
C TYR A 255 -15.95 40.28 13.44
N GLY A 256 -14.82 40.92 13.76
CA GLY A 256 -13.81 40.37 14.65
C GLY A 256 -12.85 39.40 13.96
N GLU A 257 -12.36 38.41 14.70
CA GLU A 257 -11.28 37.51 14.29
C GLU A 257 -11.75 36.38 13.36
N LEU A 258 -10.91 36.00 12.40
CA LEU A 258 -11.13 34.85 11.52
C LEU A 258 -11.09 33.51 12.29
N SER A 259 -10.33 33.45 13.40
CA SER A 259 -10.31 32.31 14.33
C SER A 259 -11.54 32.23 15.24
N GLY A 260 -12.49 33.16 15.13
CA GLY A 260 -13.68 33.21 15.99
C GLY A 260 -14.63 32.01 15.82
N LYS A 261 -15.34 31.64 16.89
CA LYS A 261 -16.33 30.54 16.91
C LYS A 261 -17.46 30.73 15.89
N ALA A 262 -17.88 31.98 15.65
CA ALA A 262 -18.91 32.32 14.67
C ALA A 262 -18.48 31.94 13.23
N VAL A 263 -17.23 32.22 12.88
CA VAL A 263 -16.63 31.85 11.59
C VAL A 263 -16.59 30.34 11.44
N LYS A 264 -16.10 29.61 12.46
CA LYS A 264 -16.06 28.14 12.44
C LYS A 264 -17.45 27.52 12.22
N LYS A 265 -18.48 28.08 12.84
CA LYS A 265 -19.87 27.61 12.68
C LYS A 265 -20.40 27.83 11.26
N LEU A 266 -20.13 29.00 10.66
CA LEU A 266 -20.68 29.39 9.36
C LEU A 266 -19.89 28.87 8.17
N PHE A 267 -18.56 28.86 8.28
CA PHE A 267 -17.65 28.60 7.18
C PHE A 267 -16.81 27.33 7.36
N GLY A 268 -16.92 26.64 8.49
CA GLY A 268 -16.06 25.49 8.83
C GLY A 268 -16.18 24.27 7.91
N ASN A 269 -17.25 24.15 7.13
CA ASN A 269 -17.40 23.11 6.11
C ASN A 269 -16.64 23.43 4.81
N ASP A 270 -16.10 24.63 4.67
CA ASP A 270 -15.28 25.00 3.52
C ASP A 270 -13.92 24.30 3.59
N SER A 271 -13.51 23.64 2.51
CA SER A 271 -12.21 22.95 2.45
C SER A 271 -11.00 23.88 2.69
N ASP A 272 -11.18 25.19 2.54
CA ASP A 272 -10.15 26.21 2.71
C ASP A 272 -10.37 27.10 3.94
N TYR A 273 -11.34 26.78 4.80
CA TYR A 273 -11.48 27.45 6.09
C TYR A 273 -10.16 27.52 6.89
N PRO A 274 -9.31 26.46 6.92
CA PRO A 274 -8.02 26.54 7.60
C PRO A 274 -7.06 27.59 7.04
N ILE A 275 -7.15 27.96 5.75
CA ILE A 275 -6.34 29.03 5.14
C ILE A 275 -6.73 30.38 5.74
N LEU A 276 -8.02 30.61 6.01
CA LEU A 276 -8.47 31.82 6.69
C LEU A 276 -7.93 31.87 8.13
N HIS A 277 -7.94 30.74 8.82
CA HIS A 277 -7.38 30.66 10.17
C HIS A 277 -5.86 30.90 10.20
N SER A 278 -5.11 30.53 9.15
CA SER A 278 -3.65 30.73 9.11
C SER A 278 -3.23 32.19 8.86
N LEU A 279 -4.17 33.07 8.52
CA LEU A 279 -3.94 34.51 8.41
C LEU A 279 -3.78 35.20 9.78
N GLU A 280 -4.08 34.48 10.86
CA GLU A 280 -4.05 34.99 12.22
C GLU A 280 -3.07 34.18 13.09
N LYS A 281 -2.18 34.88 13.78
CA LYS A 281 -1.28 34.31 14.79
C LYS A 281 -1.91 34.56 16.16
N TYR A 282 -2.20 33.48 16.89
CA TYR A 282 -2.71 33.54 18.25
C TYR A 282 -1.56 33.43 19.25
N GLU A 283 -1.36 34.47 20.05
CA GLU A 283 -0.34 34.48 21.10
C GLU A 283 -0.99 34.04 22.42
N LYS A 284 -0.65 32.83 22.89
CA LYS A 284 -1.30 32.19 24.05
C LYS A 284 -1.16 32.96 25.36
N GLU A 285 -0.08 33.71 25.54
CA GLU A 285 0.20 34.42 26.80
C GLU A 285 -0.53 35.77 26.90
N SER A 286 -0.75 36.44 25.77
CA SER A 286 -1.38 37.76 25.71
C SER A 286 -2.85 37.72 25.28
N GLU A 287 -3.36 36.55 24.86
CA GLU A 287 -4.66 36.36 24.21
C GLU A 287 -4.87 37.29 23.00
N LYS A 288 -3.78 37.78 22.39
CA LYS A 288 -3.84 38.66 21.23
C LYS A 288 -3.79 37.88 19.93
N VAL A 289 -4.54 38.38 18.96
CA VAL A 289 -4.52 37.92 17.57
C VAL A 289 -3.81 38.94 16.70
N GLU A 290 -2.75 38.51 16.02
CA GLU A 290 -1.95 39.32 15.12
C GLU A 290 -2.05 38.83 13.66
N LYS A 291 -1.78 39.74 12.71
CA LYS A 291 -1.70 39.39 11.29
C LYS A 291 -0.52 38.44 11.04
N ALA A 292 -0.73 37.44 10.19
CA ALA A 292 0.32 36.55 9.73
C ALA A 292 1.33 37.25 8.80
N ASP A 293 2.48 36.62 8.57
CA ASP A 293 3.59 37.23 7.81
C ASP A 293 3.24 37.49 6.33
N ILE A 294 2.26 36.77 5.79
CA ILE A 294 1.82 36.85 4.38
C ILE A 294 1.29 38.24 4.01
N PHE A 295 0.85 39.02 5.00
CA PHE A 295 0.41 40.41 4.81
C PHE A 295 1.57 41.38 4.54
N PHE A 296 2.81 41.01 4.88
CA PHE A 296 3.94 41.93 4.90
C PHE A 296 5.07 41.52 3.96
N ARG A 297 5.33 40.22 3.81
CA ARG A 297 6.49 39.71 3.07
C ARG A 297 6.17 38.43 2.31
N ARG A 298 7.11 38.01 1.44
CA ARG A 298 7.02 36.70 0.78
C ARG A 298 7.22 35.62 1.84
N THR A 299 6.30 34.67 1.91
CA THR A 299 6.30 33.61 2.92
C THR A 299 6.54 32.23 2.35
N VAL A 300 6.44 32.03 1.04
CA VAL A 300 6.56 30.71 0.38
C VAL A 300 7.76 30.69 -0.55
N ASN A 301 8.53 29.60 -0.52
CA ASN A 301 9.67 29.39 -1.43
C ASN A 301 9.18 29.14 -2.86
N PRO A 302 9.68 29.89 -3.86
CA PRO A 302 9.28 29.70 -5.24
C PRO A 302 9.85 28.39 -5.81
N THR A 303 9.13 27.79 -6.76
CA THR A 303 9.67 26.74 -7.62
C THR A 303 10.61 27.39 -8.62
N VAL A 304 11.91 27.13 -8.48
CA VAL A 304 12.94 27.62 -9.39
C VAL A 304 13.29 26.51 -10.37
N GLU A 305 13.13 26.77 -11.66
CA GLU A 305 13.69 25.92 -12.71
C GLU A 305 15.20 26.07 -12.73
N ILE A 306 15.91 25.00 -12.39
CA ILE A 306 17.36 24.95 -12.48
C ILE A 306 17.72 24.63 -13.93
N LYS A 307 18.39 25.57 -14.58
CA LYS A 307 18.70 25.52 -16.02
C LYS A 307 20.15 25.14 -16.32
N SER A 308 21.03 25.23 -15.33
CA SER A 308 22.45 24.94 -15.46
C SER A 308 23.02 24.45 -14.13
N ALA A 309 24.14 23.74 -14.19
CA ALA A 309 24.99 23.39 -13.05
C ALA A 309 26.44 23.79 -13.37
N GLU A 310 27.23 24.14 -12.37
CA GLU A 310 28.64 24.55 -12.55
C GLU A 310 29.57 23.34 -12.75
N ASN A 311 29.25 22.19 -12.15
CA ASN A 311 30.06 20.99 -12.18
C ASN A 311 29.23 19.70 -12.00
N THR A 312 29.86 18.53 -12.19
CA THR A 312 29.17 17.23 -12.12
C THR A 312 28.62 16.88 -10.74
N GLU A 313 29.24 17.36 -9.66
CA GLU A 313 28.78 17.12 -8.29
C GLU A 313 27.50 17.91 -8.00
N GLU A 314 27.46 19.19 -8.39
CA GLU A 314 26.25 20.01 -8.31
C GLU A 314 25.13 19.43 -9.19
N ALA A 315 25.46 19.02 -10.42
CA ALA A 315 24.49 18.37 -11.30
C ALA A 315 23.93 17.08 -10.69
N LEU A 316 24.75 16.30 -9.98
CA LEU A 316 24.32 15.08 -9.31
C LEU A 316 23.36 15.41 -8.17
N GLN A 317 23.69 16.39 -7.34
CA GLN A 317 22.84 16.89 -6.27
C GLN A 317 21.48 17.39 -6.81
N ILE A 318 21.49 18.16 -7.90
CA ILE A 318 20.28 18.62 -8.58
C ILE A 318 19.47 17.43 -9.11
N SER A 319 20.12 16.45 -9.72
CA SER A 319 19.45 15.24 -10.22
C SER A 319 18.83 14.43 -9.07
N LEU A 320 19.53 14.24 -7.96
CA LEU A 320 18.99 13.57 -6.78
C LEU A 320 17.80 14.34 -6.19
N ASP A 321 17.84 15.68 -6.21
CA ASP A 321 16.76 16.54 -5.71
C ASP A 321 15.53 16.60 -6.62
N ARG A 322 15.71 16.46 -7.95
CA ARG A 322 14.65 16.63 -8.97
C ARG A 322 14.15 15.34 -9.60
N LYS A 323 14.98 14.30 -9.63
CA LYS A 323 14.69 12.99 -10.25
C LYS A 323 14.70 11.85 -9.26
N GLY A 324 15.18 12.07 -8.04
CA GLY A 324 15.28 11.03 -7.01
C GLY A 324 16.42 10.02 -7.24
N LYS A 325 17.23 10.21 -8.28
CA LYS A 325 18.32 9.29 -8.70
C LYS A 325 19.35 10.03 -9.56
N PRO A 326 20.54 9.43 -9.80
CA PRO A 326 21.46 9.92 -10.83
C PRO A 326 20.85 9.71 -12.22
N ASP A 327 20.35 10.78 -12.84
CA ASP A 327 19.77 10.78 -14.18
C ASP A 327 20.80 11.40 -15.13
N ILE A 328 21.67 10.54 -15.69
CA ILE A 328 22.81 10.97 -16.50
C ILE A 328 22.39 11.88 -17.69
N PRO A 329 21.34 11.56 -18.47
CA PRO A 329 20.87 12.46 -19.53
C PRO A 329 20.43 13.84 -19.02
N TYR A 330 19.74 13.90 -17.88
CA TYR A 330 19.33 15.17 -17.28
C TYR A 330 20.53 15.99 -16.80
N MET A 331 21.52 15.34 -16.18
CA MET A 331 22.75 16.00 -15.74
C MET A 331 23.58 16.53 -16.92
N ALA A 332 23.67 15.75 -18.00
CA ALA A 332 24.32 16.15 -19.24
C ALA A 332 23.70 17.41 -19.85
N MET A 333 22.37 17.51 -19.81
CA MET A 333 21.63 18.72 -20.22
C MET A 333 21.96 19.94 -19.35
N LEU A 334 22.10 19.78 -18.03
CA LEU A 334 22.44 20.89 -17.12
C LEU A 334 23.88 21.41 -17.32
N LEU A 335 24.78 20.56 -17.80
CA LEU A 335 26.20 20.87 -17.99
C LEU A 335 26.57 21.22 -19.43
N ASP A 336 25.62 21.10 -20.37
CA ASP A 336 25.87 21.21 -21.82
C ASP A 336 27.00 20.27 -22.30
N ARG A 337 26.96 19.00 -21.85
CA ARG A 337 27.94 17.94 -22.15
C ARG A 337 27.25 16.66 -22.64
N THR A 338 28.03 15.68 -23.10
CA THR A 338 27.49 14.35 -23.45
C THR A 338 27.29 13.48 -22.20
N SER A 339 26.29 12.60 -22.24
CA SER A 339 25.97 11.65 -21.17
C SER A 339 27.17 10.77 -20.80
N GLU A 340 27.92 10.31 -21.81
CA GLU A 340 29.10 9.47 -21.62
C GLU A 340 30.19 10.21 -20.86
N SER A 341 30.46 11.47 -21.22
CA SER A 341 31.48 12.30 -20.57
C SER A 341 31.14 12.57 -19.10
N VAL A 342 29.88 12.88 -18.81
CA VAL A 342 29.40 13.11 -17.44
C VAL A 342 29.46 11.83 -16.61
N CYS A 343 29.04 10.69 -17.17
CA CYS A 343 29.10 9.39 -16.50
C CYS A 343 30.54 9.00 -16.16
N SER A 344 31.47 9.11 -17.13
CA SER A 344 32.89 8.79 -16.92
C SER A 344 33.50 9.62 -15.80
N GLU A 345 33.29 10.93 -15.78
CA GLU A 345 33.85 11.81 -14.74
C GLU A 345 33.30 11.49 -13.34
N LEU A 346 31.99 11.21 -13.22
CA LEU A 346 31.39 10.82 -11.94
C LEU A 346 31.90 9.45 -11.44
N LEU A 347 32.14 8.51 -12.36
CA LEU A 347 32.71 7.20 -12.05
C LEU A 347 34.19 7.28 -11.68
N GLU A 348 34.96 8.21 -12.26
CA GLU A 348 36.36 8.46 -11.93
C GLU A 348 36.51 9.11 -10.55
N ASN A 349 35.66 10.09 -10.25
CA ASN A 349 35.61 10.75 -8.94
C ASN A 349 34.95 9.87 -7.86
N GLY A 350 34.34 8.75 -8.24
CA GLY A 350 33.73 7.79 -7.33
C GLY A 350 32.44 8.27 -6.66
N HIS A 351 31.72 9.21 -7.28
CA HIS A 351 30.41 9.70 -6.83
C HIS A 351 29.28 8.73 -7.20
N ILE A 352 29.46 7.95 -8.26
CA ILE A 352 28.54 6.91 -8.71
C ILE A 352 29.29 5.59 -8.96
N PHE A 353 28.55 4.49 -9.04
CA PHE A 353 29.04 3.17 -9.43
C PHE A 353 28.07 2.53 -10.42
N ILE A 354 28.56 1.55 -11.18
CA ILE A 354 27.71 0.65 -11.98
C ILE A 354 27.43 -0.58 -11.12
N ASP A 355 26.17 -0.81 -10.81
CA ASP A 355 25.68 -1.99 -10.12
C ASP A 355 25.28 -3.06 -11.17
N PRO A 356 26.02 -4.17 -11.29
CA PRO A 356 25.77 -5.18 -12.31
C PRO A 356 24.40 -5.87 -12.14
N GLU A 357 23.83 -5.88 -10.92
CA GLU A 357 22.51 -6.46 -10.68
C GLU A 357 21.36 -5.57 -11.21
N LYS A 358 21.63 -4.28 -11.43
CA LYS A 358 20.64 -3.30 -11.91
C LYS A 358 20.80 -2.95 -13.39
N GLU A 359 21.85 -3.42 -14.02
CA GLU A 359 22.13 -3.17 -15.42
C GLU A 359 21.13 -3.92 -16.32
N LEU A 360 20.44 -3.17 -17.18
CA LEU A 360 19.48 -3.67 -18.15
C LEU A 360 20.06 -3.50 -19.56
N PRO A 361 20.17 -4.56 -20.37
CA PRO A 361 20.81 -4.51 -21.70
C PRO A 361 20.27 -3.43 -22.64
N ASP A 362 18.96 -3.15 -22.58
CA ASP A 362 18.28 -2.23 -23.50
C ASP A 362 18.13 -0.80 -22.95
N LYS A 363 18.69 -0.51 -21.77
CA LYS A 363 18.57 0.81 -21.14
C LYS A 363 19.95 1.34 -20.71
N PRO A 364 20.56 2.25 -21.48
CA PRO A 364 21.82 2.90 -21.11
C PRO A 364 21.75 3.51 -19.71
N PHE A 365 22.84 3.40 -18.95
CA PHE A 365 22.99 3.95 -17.60
C PHE A 365 22.01 3.37 -16.55
N SER A 366 21.26 2.30 -16.86
CA SER A 366 20.30 1.69 -15.92
C SER A 366 20.94 1.12 -14.65
N GLY A 367 22.19 0.65 -14.75
CA GLY A 367 22.99 0.18 -13.61
C GLY A 367 23.63 1.30 -12.79
N VAL A 368 23.51 2.58 -13.18
CA VAL A 368 24.16 3.68 -12.46
C VAL A 368 23.46 3.96 -11.14
N VAL A 369 24.23 3.86 -10.04
CA VAL A 369 23.78 4.10 -8.68
C VAL A 369 24.69 5.10 -7.96
N GLU A 370 24.14 5.86 -7.02
CA GLU A 370 24.91 6.78 -6.20
C GLU A 370 25.80 6.00 -5.20
N ARG A 371 26.95 6.58 -4.84
CA ARG A 371 27.97 5.98 -3.96
C ARG A 371 27.41 5.36 -2.68
N SER A 372 26.65 6.11 -1.88
CA SER A 372 26.11 5.62 -0.61
C SER A 372 25.15 4.44 -0.78
N GLU A 373 24.47 4.35 -1.93
CA GLU A 373 23.61 3.21 -2.27
C GLU A 373 24.42 1.97 -2.61
N TYR A 374 25.46 2.12 -3.43
CA TYR A 374 26.29 1.00 -3.83
C TYR A 374 27.07 0.41 -2.66
N LEU A 375 27.63 1.27 -1.79
CA LEU A 375 28.51 0.86 -0.69
C LEU A 375 27.78 0.47 0.61
N CYS A 376 26.46 0.32 0.56
CA CYS A 376 25.64 -0.14 1.68
C CYS A 376 25.09 -1.56 1.45
N GLY A 377 24.42 -2.12 2.46
CA GLY A 377 23.85 -3.47 2.41
C GLY A 377 24.92 -4.54 2.59
N ASN A 378 24.73 -5.72 1.99
CA ASN A 378 25.69 -6.82 2.09
C ASN A 378 26.94 -6.56 1.22
N VAL A 379 27.92 -5.84 1.78
CA VAL A 379 29.12 -5.40 1.06
C VAL A 379 30.08 -6.54 0.71
N ARG A 380 30.07 -7.62 1.51
CA ARG A 380 30.89 -8.82 1.22
C ARG A 380 30.33 -9.57 0.02
N MET A 381 29.02 -9.75 -0.06
CA MET A 381 28.37 -10.35 -1.23
C MET A 381 28.57 -9.51 -2.49
N LYS A 382 28.43 -8.18 -2.38
CA LYS A 382 28.73 -7.25 -3.47
C LYS A 382 30.19 -7.32 -3.92
N LEU A 383 31.14 -7.50 -3.00
CA LEU A 383 32.56 -7.65 -3.33
C LEU A 383 32.78 -8.92 -4.14
N THR A 384 32.25 -10.06 -3.69
CA THR A 384 32.33 -11.33 -4.44
C THR A 384 31.77 -11.18 -5.85
N LEU A 385 30.62 -10.51 -5.99
CA LEU A 385 30.01 -10.25 -7.28
C LEU A 385 30.89 -9.35 -8.16
N ALA A 386 31.40 -8.25 -7.61
CA ALA A 386 32.28 -7.33 -8.33
C ALA A 386 33.58 -8.01 -8.79
N GLU A 387 34.16 -8.90 -7.96
CA GLU A 387 35.32 -9.72 -8.32
C GLU A 387 35.03 -10.69 -9.46
N GLU A 388 33.83 -11.29 -9.49
CA GLU A 388 33.42 -12.17 -10.58
C GLU A 388 33.27 -11.39 -11.90
N TYR A 389 32.57 -10.25 -11.88
CA TYR A 389 32.39 -9.41 -13.07
C TYR A 389 33.70 -8.78 -13.55
N ALA A 390 34.64 -8.49 -12.66
CA ALA A 390 35.95 -7.95 -13.02
C ALA A 390 36.79 -8.91 -13.87
N LYS A 391 36.50 -10.22 -13.85
CA LYS A 391 37.19 -11.21 -14.70
C LYS A 391 36.92 -10.99 -16.19
N SER A 392 35.74 -10.49 -16.56
CA SER A 392 35.33 -10.24 -17.94
C SER A 392 35.28 -8.75 -18.29
N ASN A 393 35.05 -7.87 -17.31
CA ASN A 393 35.05 -6.42 -17.50
C ASN A 393 35.91 -5.72 -16.41
N PRO A 394 37.16 -5.31 -16.74
CA PRO A 394 38.06 -4.65 -15.80
C PRO A 394 37.53 -3.35 -15.17
N GLU A 395 36.48 -2.72 -15.72
CA GLU A 395 35.91 -1.49 -15.16
C GLU A 395 35.37 -1.67 -13.73
N TYR A 396 34.98 -2.89 -13.35
CA TYR A 396 34.53 -3.24 -12.01
C TYR A 396 35.65 -3.25 -10.95
N THR A 397 36.92 -3.08 -11.34
CA THR A 397 38.03 -2.91 -10.39
C THR A 397 37.80 -1.72 -9.44
N ARG A 398 37.14 -0.65 -9.91
CA ARG A 398 36.79 0.50 -9.08
C ARG A 398 35.81 0.12 -7.96
N ASN A 399 34.84 -0.76 -8.27
CA ASN A 399 33.86 -1.26 -7.31
C ASN A 399 34.56 -2.10 -6.22
N ILE A 400 35.47 -2.98 -6.63
CA ILE A 400 36.28 -3.81 -5.71
C ILE A 400 37.06 -2.93 -4.74
N ASN A 401 37.77 -1.92 -5.25
CA ASN A 401 38.57 -1.00 -4.44
C ASN A 401 37.70 -0.22 -3.44
N ALA A 402 36.53 0.27 -3.87
CA ALA A 402 35.62 1.00 -3.00
C ALA A 402 34.99 0.09 -1.94
N LEU A 403 34.59 -1.14 -2.29
CA LEU A 403 34.00 -2.11 -1.37
C LEU A 403 34.99 -2.57 -0.30
N LYS A 404 36.26 -2.80 -0.68
CA LYS A 404 37.33 -3.15 0.29
C LYS A 404 37.53 -2.10 1.38
N ASN A 405 37.25 -0.83 1.10
CA ASN A 405 37.39 0.26 2.07
C ASN A 405 36.20 0.38 3.04
N VAL A 406 35.03 -0.19 2.70
CA VAL A 406 33.83 -0.12 3.55
C VAL A 406 33.50 -1.45 4.24
N ILE A 407 34.21 -2.53 3.90
CA ILE A 407 34.07 -3.81 4.59
C ILE A 407 34.47 -3.61 6.06
N PRO A 408 33.59 -3.95 7.02
CA PRO A 408 33.94 -3.88 8.43
C PRO A 408 35.10 -4.82 8.75
N GLU A 409 35.96 -4.41 9.69
CA GLU A 409 37.04 -5.27 10.18
C GLU A 409 36.49 -6.60 10.70
N ASP A 410 37.20 -7.70 10.42
CA ASP A 410 36.78 -9.03 10.83
C ASP A 410 36.76 -9.15 12.37
N ILE A 411 35.58 -9.39 12.94
CA ILE A 411 35.39 -9.68 14.37
C ILE A 411 36.08 -11.02 14.66
N LYS A 412 36.98 -11.02 15.64
CA LYS A 412 37.76 -12.21 16.05
C LYS A 412 36.97 -13.09 17.02
N ALA A 413 37.32 -14.37 17.12
CA ALA A 413 36.61 -15.33 17.95
C ALA A 413 36.50 -14.91 19.42
N GLU A 414 37.48 -14.15 19.93
CA GLU A 414 37.47 -13.62 21.28
C GLU A 414 36.30 -12.66 21.55
N GLU A 415 35.79 -12.00 20.51
CA GLU A 415 34.67 -11.05 20.56
C GLU A 415 33.34 -11.70 20.16
N ILE A 416 33.37 -12.91 19.60
CA ILE A 416 32.19 -13.64 19.18
C ILE A 416 31.60 -14.41 20.38
N SER A 417 30.47 -13.93 20.89
CA SER A 417 29.68 -14.68 21.88
C SER A 417 28.89 -15.82 21.23
N VAL A 418 29.43 -17.03 21.24
CA VAL A 418 28.73 -18.23 20.73
C VAL A 418 27.88 -18.89 21.83
N GLN A 419 26.64 -19.22 21.48
CA GLN A 419 25.77 -20.06 22.30
C GLN A 419 25.49 -21.37 21.59
N MET A 420 25.37 -22.45 22.36
CA MET A 420 24.95 -23.75 21.82
C MET A 420 23.52 -23.64 21.29
N GLY A 421 23.30 -24.06 20.04
CA GLY A 421 22.03 -23.91 19.33
C GLY A 421 22.02 -22.83 18.24
N CYS A 422 23.15 -22.16 18.00
CA CYS A 422 23.33 -21.31 16.82
C CYS A 422 23.27 -22.16 15.54
N THR A 423 22.44 -21.75 14.57
CA THR A 423 22.21 -22.45 13.29
C THR A 423 23.34 -22.29 12.27
N TRP A 424 24.26 -21.34 12.51
CA TRP A 424 25.44 -21.15 11.68
C TRP A 424 26.61 -22.05 12.10
N ILE A 425 26.50 -22.76 13.23
CA ILE A 425 27.43 -23.83 13.63
C ILE A 425 26.99 -25.14 12.96
N GLU A 426 27.94 -25.86 12.38
CA GLU A 426 27.70 -27.16 11.73
C GLU A 426 27.28 -28.21 12.76
N PRO A 427 26.23 -29.03 12.47
CA PRO A 427 25.79 -30.11 13.36
C PRO A 427 26.89 -31.10 13.76
N GLU A 428 27.88 -31.30 12.89
CA GLU A 428 29.04 -32.16 13.12
C GLU A 428 29.88 -31.67 14.31
N ASP A 429 30.04 -30.36 14.49
CA ASP A 429 30.79 -29.84 15.65
C ASP A 429 30.01 -29.98 16.96
N TYR A 430 28.68 -29.90 16.93
CA TYR A 430 27.89 -30.24 18.11
C TYR A 430 28.00 -31.73 18.45
N THR A 431 28.08 -32.58 17.43
CA THR A 431 28.30 -34.01 17.58
C THR A 431 29.65 -34.29 18.25
N ASP A 432 30.72 -33.68 17.74
CA ASP A 432 32.07 -33.83 18.27
C ASP A 432 32.20 -33.27 19.68
N PHE A 433 31.54 -32.14 19.97
CA PHE A 433 31.47 -31.58 21.32
C PHE A 433 30.81 -32.54 22.31
N LEU A 434 29.68 -33.14 21.96
CA LEU A 434 28.98 -34.08 22.83
C LEU A 434 29.78 -35.37 23.05
N LYS A 435 30.50 -35.84 22.02
CA LYS A 435 31.47 -36.93 22.14
C LYS A 435 32.60 -36.56 23.10
N HIS A 436 33.16 -35.36 22.98
CA HIS A 436 34.16 -34.84 23.91
C HIS A 436 33.63 -34.81 25.36
N LEU A 437 32.44 -34.26 25.60
CA LEU A 437 31.83 -34.17 26.93
C LEU A 437 31.58 -35.55 27.56
N SER A 438 31.21 -36.53 26.73
CA SER A 438 30.97 -37.90 27.18
C SER A 438 32.24 -38.56 27.71
N GLY A 439 33.42 -38.17 27.20
CA GLY A 439 34.71 -38.79 27.51
C GLY A 439 34.86 -40.21 26.95
N ARG A 440 34.00 -40.66 26.02
CA ARG A 440 34.12 -41.96 25.38
C ARG A 440 35.25 -41.96 24.34
N THR A 441 36.19 -42.89 24.45
CA THR A 441 37.30 -43.08 23.50
C THR A 441 37.18 -44.43 22.76
N GLY A 442 37.39 -44.45 21.44
CA GLY A 442 37.50 -45.68 20.62
C GLY A 442 36.38 -45.93 19.59
N TYR A 443 36.63 -46.86 18.65
CA TYR A 443 35.83 -47.12 17.43
C TYR A 443 34.43 -47.70 17.67
N TYR A 444 34.24 -48.48 18.75
CA TYR A 444 32.95 -49.10 19.09
C TYR A 444 32.04 -48.21 19.97
N ASN A 445 32.54 -47.06 20.43
CA ASN A 445 31.84 -46.16 21.35
C ASN A 445 31.51 -44.78 20.73
N SER A 446 31.89 -44.55 19.47
CA SER A 446 31.73 -43.30 18.72
C SER A 446 30.38 -43.14 17.99
N ARG A 447 29.50 -44.16 18.03
CA ARG A 447 28.21 -44.20 17.29
C ARG A 447 26.98 -43.69 18.08
N ASN A 448 27.16 -43.23 19.31
CA ASN A 448 26.04 -43.04 20.25
C ASN A 448 25.54 -41.60 20.40
N CYS A 449 25.86 -40.73 19.44
CA CYS A 449 25.35 -39.36 19.42
C CYS A 449 25.65 -38.74 18.06
N ASP A 450 24.62 -38.41 17.30
CA ASP A 450 24.73 -37.59 16.09
C ASP A 450 23.70 -36.46 16.18
N VAL A 451 24.18 -35.23 16.09
CA VAL A 451 23.33 -34.03 16.08
C VAL A 451 22.93 -33.75 14.65
N SER A 452 21.64 -33.62 14.41
CA SER A 452 21.07 -33.23 13.12
C SER A 452 20.27 -31.96 13.27
N TYR A 453 20.39 -31.04 12.31
CA TYR A 453 19.56 -29.85 12.23
C TYR A 453 18.54 -30.01 11.12
N SER A 454 17.26 -29.92 11.46
CA SER A 454 16.19 -29.80 10.49
C SER A 454 15.92 -28.33 10.22
N ALA A 455 16.34 -27.81 9.06
CA ALA A 455 16.03 -26.43 8.64
C ALA A 455 14.51 -26.18 8.58
N ALA A 456 13.78 -27.20 8.12
CA ALA A 456 12.32 -27.27 8.01
C ALA A 456 11.60 -27.11 9.37
N ALA A 457 12.01 -27.89 10.38
CA ALA A 457 11.47 -27.74 11.72
C ALA A 457 12.13 -26.58 12.48
N GLY A 458 13.28 -26.11 12.01
CA GLY A 458 14.29 -25.26 12.66
C GLY A 458 14.96 -25.89 13.89
N GLU A 459 14.79 -27.20 14.11
CA GLU A 459 15.13 -27.87 15.39
C GLU A 459 16.39 -28.74 15.24
N PHE A 460 17.14 -28.83 16.34
CA PHE A 460 18.20 -29.81 16.49
C PHE A 460 17.64 -31.08 17.14
N GLU A 461 17.94 -32.24 16.59
CA GLU A 461 17.68 -33.55 17.21
C GLU A 461 19.00 -34.24 17.53
N ILE A 462 19.06 -34.92 18.68
CA ILE A 462 20.18 -35.79 19.01
C ILE A 462 19.76 -37.23 18.74
N LEU A 463 20.33 -37.80 17.69
CA LEU A 463 20.08 -39.16 17.26
C LEU A 463 21.06 -40.13 17.93
N HIS A 464 20.65 -41.40 18.01
CA HIS A 464 21.48 -42.50 18.48
C HIS A 464 21.99 -42.39 19.92
N ALA A 465 21.42 -41.48 20.73
CA ALA A 465 21.67 -41.41 22.16
C ALA A 465 21.35 -42.76 22.82
N GLY A 466 22.35 -43.37 23.48
CA GLY A 466 22.21 -44.67 24.12
C GLY A 466 21.11 -44.73 25.17
N SER A 467 20.60 -45.93 25.45
CA SER A 467 19.60 -46.15 26.50
C SER A 467 20.19 -45.83 27.88
N LYS A 468 19.35 -45.69 28.92
CA LYS A 468 19.81 -45.36 30.29
C LYS A 468 20.88 -46.33 30.82
N LYS A 469 20.90 -47.58 30.33
CA LYS A 469 21.90 -48.60 30.70
C LYS A 469 23.25 -48.39 30.02
N ASP A 470 23.27 -47.69 28.90
CA ASP A 470 24.46 -47.44 28.11
C ASP A 470 25.20 -46.18 28.60
N LEU A 471 24.59 -45.38 29.47
CA LEU A 471 25.12 -44.08 29.88
C LEU A 471 26.23 -44.19 30.95
N ASN A 472 27.29 -43.42 30.79
CA ASN A 472 28.38 -43.34 31.76
C ASN A 472 28.14 -42.27 32.86
N LEU A 473 29.11 -42.11 33.76
CA LEU A 473 29.03 -41.13 34.85
C LEU A 473 28.96 -39.68 34.35
N ASN A 474 29.65 -39.36 33.26
CA ASN A 474 29.59 -38.01 32.68
C ASN A 474 28.19 -37.68 32.17
N GLU A 475 27.56 -38.63 31.49
CA GLU A 475 26.26 -38.48 30.86
C GLU A 475 25.10 -38.50 31.87
N THR A 476 25.25 -39.17 33.01
CA THR A 476 24.21 -39.31 34.04
C THR A 476 24.35 -38.32 35.20
N THR A 477 25.58 -37.95 35.57
CA THR A 477 25.87 -37.26 36.84
C THR A 477 26.73 -36.00 36.67
N THR A 478 27.82 -36.04 35.90
CA THR A 478 28.69 -34.87 35.72
C THR A 478 27.95 -33.76 34.97
N TYR A 479 27.32 -34.12 33.86
CA TYR A 479 26.54 -33.23 32.99
C TYR A 479 25.07 -33.62 32.88
N GLY A 480 24.66 -34.69 33.59
CA GLY A 480 23.27 -35.11 33.73
C GLY A 480 22.74 -34.92 35.15
N THR A 481 21.48 -35.28 35.33
CA THR A 481 20.76 -35.39 36.60
C THR A 481 19.91 -36.66 36.59
N ALA A 482 19.27 -36.98 37.72
CA ALA A 482 18.31 -38.08 37.79
C ALA A 482 17.09 -37.88 36.84
N ASP A 483 16.75 -36.63 36.51
CA ASP A 483 15.59 -36.25 35.70
C ASP A 483 15.91 -36.08 34.20
N TYR A 484 17.12 -35.61 33.91
CA TYR A 484 17.59 -35.37 32.55
C TYR A 484 19.01 -35.87 32.41
N ASN A 485 19.25 -36.79 31.48
CA ASN A 485 20.62 -37.11 31.09
C ASN A 485 21.26 -35.95 30.30
N MET A 486 22.57 -36.02 30.08
CA MET A 486 23.35 -35.01 29.35
C MET A 486 22.77 -34.70 27.97
N TYR A 487 22.42 -35.72 27.17
CA TYR A 487 21.87 -35.54 25.83
C TYR A 487 20.50 -34.82 25.86
N GLN A 488 19.63 -35.18 26.80
CA GLN A 488 18.33 -34.50 26.98
C GLN A 488 18.49 -33.04 27.41
N LEU A 489 19.49 -32.72 28.24
CA LEU A 489 19.83 -31.34 28.57
C LEU A 489 20.42 -30.62 27.35
N ALA A 490 21.35 -31.23 26.63
CA ALA A 490 21.97 -30.69 25.43
C ALA A 490 20.94 -30.37 24.33
N GLU A 491 20.00 -31.29 24.04
CA GLU A 491 18.93 -31.07 23.06
C GLU A 491 18.01 -29.91 23.48
N LYS A 492 17.71 -29.78 24.79
CA LYS A 492 16.98 -28.62 25.30
C LYS A 492 17.77 -27.32 25.15
N ILE A 493 19.09 -27.36 25.36
CA ILE A 493 19.97 -26.20 25.18
C ILE A 493 20.03 -25.78 23.71
N LEU A 494 20.29 -26.73 22.79
CA LEU A 494 20.35 -26.51 21.34
C LEU A 494 19.07 -25.85 20.82
N ASN A 495 17.91 -26.26 21.34
CA ASN A 495 16.61 -25.72 20.93
C ASN A 495 16.11 -24.55 21.81
N GLN A 496 16.95 -24.01 22.71
CA GLN A 496 16.62 -22.91 23.62
C GLN A 496 15.33 -23.14 24.44
N ARG A 497 15.06 -24.40 24.78
CA ARG A 497 13.86 -24.82 25.52
C ARG A 497 14.04 -24.62 27.01
N GLN A 498 12.95 -24.30 27.72
CA GLN A 498 12.97 -24.16 29.16
C GLN A 498 13.32 -25.49 29.85
N ILE A 499 14.27 -25.44 30.79
CA ILE A 499 14.68 -26.58 31.61
C ILE A 499 13.94 -26.45 32.94
N VAL A 500 12.87 -27.24 33.11
CA VAL A 500 12.03 -27.24 34.32
C VAL A 500 11.66 -28.66 34.66
N VAL A 501 11.97 -29.08 35.88
CA VAL A 501 11.50 -30.35 36.42
C VAL A 501 10.13 -30.14 37.04
N LYS A 502 9.15 -30.91 36.56
CA LYS A 502 7.77 -30.88 37.05
C LYS A 502 7.46 -32.18 37.79
N ARG A 503 6.73 -32.08 38.89
CA ARG A 503 6.24 -33.21 39.69
C ARG A 503 4.74 -33.10 39.86
N GLU A 504 4.08 -34.24 39.97
CA GLU A 504 2.68 -34.28 40.37
C GLU A 504 2.57 -34.06 41.88
N LYS A 505 1.66 -33.18 42.28
CA LYS A 505 1.28 -32.97 43.67
C LYS A 505 -0.24 -33.00 43.77
N VAL A 506 -0.78 -33.45 44.90
CA VAL A 506 -2.21 -33.40 45.15
C VAL A 506 -2.69 -31.94 45.09
N ASN A 507 -3.84 -31.71 44.44
CA ASN A 507 -4.42 -30.37 44.31
C ASN A 507 -4.88 -29.88 45.69
N PRO A 508 -4.35 -28.73 46.18
CA PRO A 508 -4.74 -28.22 47.49
C PRO A 508 -6.24 -27.88 47.63
N LYS A 509 -6.94 -27.68 46.51
CA LYS A 509 -8.37 -27.35 46.48
C LYS A 509 -9.28 -28.56 46.25
N ASP A 510 -8.73 -29.67 45.77
CA ASP A 510 -9.48 -30.89 45.45
C ASP A 510 -8.57 -32.11 45.58
N PRO A 511 -8.52 -32.78 46.74
CA PRO A 511 -7.61 -33.89 47.00
C PRO A 511 -7.79 -35.10 46.05
N SER A 512 -8.90 -35.17 45.31
CA SER A 512 -9.14 -36.20 44.30
C SER A 512 -8.40 -35.97 42.98
N LYS A 513 -7.77 -34.80 42.80
CA LYS A 513 -7.07 -34.41 41.58
C LYS A 513 -5.60 -34.14 41.86
N THR A 514 -4.73 -34.51 40.92
CA THR A 514 -3.32 -34.10 40.91
C THR A 514 -3.13 -32.85 40.06
N VAL A 515 -2.24 -31.96 40.50
CA VAL A 515 -1.76 -30.80 39.74
C VAL A 515 -0.26 -30.92 39.55
N THR A 516 0.19 -30.67 38.33
CA THR A 516 1.61 -30.62 38.02
C THR A 516 2.19 -29.30 38.52
N ARG A 517 3.18 -29.35 39.41
CA ARG A 517 3.91 -28.16 39.90
C ARG A 517 5.40 -28.29 39.60
N THR A 518 6.05 -27.15 39.37
CA THR A 518 7.51 -27.07 39.25
C THR A 518 8.17 -27.49 40.56
N ASP A 519 9.22 -28.30 40.47
CA ASP A 519 10.13 -28.60 41.57
C ASP A 519 11.32 -27.64 41.51
N PRO A 520 11.39 -26.62 42.39
CA PRO A 520 12.44 -25.61 42.32
C PRO A 520 13.84 -26.16 42.57
N LYS A 521 13.97 -27.19 43.43
CA LYS A 521 15.28 -27.76 43.79
C LYS A 521 15.85 -28.57 42.64
N ALA A 522 15.07 -29.51 42.11
CA ALA A 522 15.50 -30.33 40.97
C ALA A 522 15.73 -29.47 39.72
N THR A 523 14.89 -28.45 39.50
CA THR A 523 15.07 -27.48 38.40
C THR A 523 16.37 -26.71 38.54
N LYS A 524 16.73 -26.23 39.73
CA LYS A 524 17.99 -25.51 39.97
C LYS A 524 19.20 -26.37 39.63
N ILE A 525 19.22 -27.64 40.06
CA ILE A 525 20.32 -28.58 39.76
C ILE A 525 20.44 -28.81 38.25
N ALA A 526 19.32 -29.03 37.55
CA ALA A 526 19.33 -29.20 36.10
C ALA A 526 19.85 -27.95 35.37
N LEU A 527 19.51 -26.74 35.86
CA LEU A 527 20.03 -25.48 35.32
C LEU A 527 21.54 -25.31 35.55
N GLU A 528 22.06 -25.74 36.71
CA GLU A 528 23.50 -25.74 37.00
C GLU A 528 24.26 -26.67 36.04
N LYS A 529 23.75 -27.88 35.79
CA LYS A 529 24.33 -28.82 34.81
C LYS A 529 24.28 -28.26 33.39
N ALA A 530 23.16 -27.67 33.00
CA ALA A 530 23.04 -27.01 31.71
C ALA A 530 23.98 -25.80 31.56
N LYS A 531 24.24 -25.06 32.64
CA LYS A 531 25.24 -23.99 32.65
C LYS A 531 26.65 -24.56 32.44
N ALA A 532 27.00 -25.66 33.10
CA ALA A 532 28.29 -26.32 32.90
C ALA A 532 28.51 -26.75 31.45
N ILE A 533 27.51 -27.37 30.81
CA ILE A 533 27.56 -27.75 29.39
C ILE A 533 27.82 -26.50 28.51
N ARG A 534 27.10 -25.40 28.74
CA ARG A 534 27.28 -24.16 27.95
C ARG A 534 28.67 -23.55 28.11
N GLU A 535 29.21 -23.52 29.33
CA GLU A 535 30.53 -22.95 29.59
C GLU A 535 31.64 -23.81 28.98
N GLU A 536 31.49 -25.13 28.98
CA GLU A 536 32.45 -26.02 28.32
C GLU A 536 32.38 -25.87 26.80
N PHE A 537 31.18 -25.73 26.23
CA PHE A 537 31.01 -25.50 24.79
C PHE A 537 31.73 -24.22 24.34
N LYS A 538 31.59 -23.12 25.08
CA LYS A 538 32.23 -21.84 24.76
C LYS A 538 33.76 -21.96 24.71
N LYS A 539 34.35 -22.74 25.62
CA LYS A 539 35.80 -22.99 25.61
C LYS A 539 36.18 -23.89 24.45
N TRP A 540 35.44 -24.98 24.27
CA TRP A 540 35.74 -26.00 23.28
C TRP A 540 35.67 -25.45 21.85
N ILE A 541 34.62 -24.69 21.50
CA ILE A 541 34.35 -24.29 20.11
C ILE A 541 35.53 -23.54 19.45
N PHE A 542 36.28 -22.76 20.22
CA PHE A 542 37.44 -21.99 19.72
C PHE A 542 38.80 -22.51 20.19
N ALA A 543 38.86 -23.68 20.83
CA ALA A 543 40.12 -24.29 21.26
C ALA A 543 40.94 -24.90 20.11
N ASP A 544 40.30 -25.21 18.98
CA ASP A 544 40.96 -25.72 17.77
C ASP A 544 41.10 -24.60 16.74
N ASP A 545 42.31 -24.40 16.20
CA ASP A 545 42.62 -23.28 15.30
C ASP A 545 41.84 -23.34 13.98
N ASN A 546 41.65 -24.54 13.41
CA ASN A 546 40.92 -24.70 12.15
C ASN A 546 39.43 -24.37 12.34
N ARG A 547 38.83 -24.89 13.41
CA ARG A 547 37.44 -24.61 13.77
C ARG A 547 37.24 -23.14 14.13
N LYS A 548 38.18 -22.55 14.86
CA LYS A 548 38.20 -21.12 15.18
C LYS A 548 38.16 -20.28 13.91
N TYR A 549 39.11 -20.49 13.00
CA TYR A 549 39.16 -19.76 11.72
C TYR A 549 37.88 -19.94 10.89
N ARG A 550 37.37 -21.18 10.77
CA ARG A 550 36.13 -21.47 10.04
C ARG A 550 34.95 -20.64 10.55
N TYR A 551 34.77 -20.58 11.87
CA TYR A 551 33.64 -19.90 12.48
C TYR A 551 33.81 -18.38 12.59
N GLU A 552 35.03 -17.89 12.74
CA GLU A 552 35.32 -16.46 12.55
C GLU A 552 34.91 -16.01 11.15
N ARG A 553 35.35 -16.73 10.11
CA ARG A 553 35.01 -16.38 8.73
C ARG A 553 33.51 -16.42 8.47
N LYS A 554 32.87 -17.53 8.85
CA LYS A 554 31.42 -17.72 8.66
C LYS A 554 30.60 -16.70 9.42
N TYR A 555 30.99 -16.34 10.65
CA TYR A 555 30.32 -15.28 11.42
C TYR A 555 30.41 -13.93 10.71
N ASN A 556 31.60 -13.57 10.22
CA ASN A 556 31.81 -12.31 9.53
C ASN A 556 31.06 -12.22 8.18
N ASP A 557 30.98 -13.34 7.45
CA ASP A 557 30.23 -13.40 6.19
C ASP A 557 28.72 -13.24 6.39
N ILE A 558 28.18 -13.84 7.45
CA ILE A 558 26.74 -13.83 7.73
C ILE A 558 26.30 -12.54 8.44
N PHE A 559 27.03 -12.12 9.47
CA PHE A 559 26.57 -11.06 10.39
C PHE A 559 27.35 -9.76 10.27
N ASN A 560 28.66 -9.81 9.98
CA ASN A 560 29.51 -8.62 9.83
C ASN A 560 29.69 -8.22 8.35
N SER A 561 28.58 -8.25 7.62
CA SER A 561 28.54 -8.00 6.18
C SER A 561 27.62 -6.84 5.79
N ILE A 562 26.79 -6.35 6.71
CA ILE A 562 25.81 -5.30 6.43
C ILE A 562 26.35 -3.93 6.84
N VAL A 563 26.55 -3.05 5.87
CA VAL A 563 26.88 -1.63 6.09
C VAL A 563 25.61 -0.80 5.94
N GLY A 564 25.30 0.03 6.96
CA GLY A 564 24.14 0.93 6.90
C GLY A 564 24.36 2.04 5.87
N ARG A 565 23.32 2.37 5.08
CA ARG A 565 23.38 3.54 4.20
C ARG A 565 23.36 4.82 5.02
N GLU A 566 24.34 5.67 4.77
CA GLU A 566 24.31 7.06 5.23
C GLU A 566 23.52 7.89 4.22
N TYR A 567 22.60 8.70 4.72
CA TYR A 567 21.77 9.57 3.88
C TYR A 567 22.17 11.01 4.14
N ASP A 568 22.60 11.70 3.09
CA ASP A 568 22.73 13.15 3.10
C ASP A 568 21.50 13.77 2.41
N GLY A 569 20.88 14.73 3.07
CA GLY A 569 19.80 15.54 2.52
C GLY A 569 20.14 17.02 2.40
N SER A 570 21.42 17.39 2.55
CA SER A 570 21.88 18.78 2.53
C SER A 570 21.49 19.51 1.24
N HIS A 571 21.53 18.80 0.11
CA HIS A 571 21.17 19.26 -1.23
C HIS A 571 19.66 19.35 -1.50
N LEU A 572 18.83 18.76 -0.63
CA LEU A 572 17.39 18.75 -0.86
C LEU A 572 16.79 20.15 -0.76
N THR A 573 16.01 20.51 -1.77
CA THR A 573 15.22 21.73 -1.80
C THR A 573 13.76 21.43 -1.48
N PHE A 574 13.07 22.36 -0.82
CA PHE A 574 11.70 22.14 -0.33
C PHE A 574 10.78 23.25 -0.85
N SER A 575 10.37 23.11 -2.11
CA SER A 575 9.45 24.03 -2.79
C SER A 575 8.12 24.13 -2.03
N GLY A 576 7.53 25.32 -1.95
CA GLY A 576 6.25 25.51 -1.24
C GLY A 576 6.36 25.57 0.30
N MET A 577 7.51 25.22 0.88
CA MET A 577 7.74 25.36 2.32
C MET A 577 7.86 26.83 2.72
N LYS A 578 7.45 27.16 3.94
CA LYS A 578 7.56 28.51 4.50
C LYS A 578 9.03 28.95 4.63
N ASN A 579 9.36 30.17 4.20
CA ASN A 579 10.75 30.67 4.12
C ASN A 579 11.50 30.71 5.46
N ASP A 580 10.80 30.96 6.56
CA ASP A 580 11.38 31.06 7.91
C ASP A 580 11.39 29.71 8.65
N PHE A 581 10.90 28.63 8.02
CA PHE A 581 10.97 27.29 8.58
C PHE A 581 12.20 26.55 8.04
N MET A 582 13.22 26.38 8.87
CA MET A 582 14.45 25.67 8.49
C MET A 582 14.52 24.29 9.12
N LEU A 583 14.69 23.26 8.28
CA LEU A 583 14.94 21.89 8.74
C LEU A 583 16.37 21.73 9.25
N ARG A 584 16.51 21.04 10.38
CA ARG A 584 17.80 20.64 10.94
C ARG A 584 18.46 19.56 10.06
N PRO A 585 19.79 19.42 10.09
CA PRO A 585 20.50 18.43 9.27
C PRO A 585 19.94 17.01 9.38
N HIS A 586 19.67 16.52 10.61
CA HIS A 586 19.12 15.17 10.80
C HIS A 586 17.71 14.99 10.22
N GLN A 587 16.92 16.07 10.15
CA GLN A 587 15.59 16.02 9.54
C GLN A 587 15.71 15.92 8.02
N LYS A 588 16.61 16.70 7.41
CA LYS A 588 16.92 16.59 5.97
C LYS A 588 17.40 15.18 5.60
N ASN A 589 18.31 14.61 6.39
CA ASN A 589 18.82 13.25 6.17
C ASN A 589 17.73 12.19 6.32
N CYS A 590 16.77 12.38 7.25
CA CYS A 590 15.63 11.49 7.38
C CYS A 590 14.66 11.61 6.20
N VAL A 591 14.45 12.82 5.66
CA VAL A 591 13.67 13.03 4.44
C VAL A 591 14.38 12.38 3.23
N ALA A 592 15.71 12.54 3.10
CA ALA A 592 16.51 11.85 2.10
C ALA A 592 16.36 10.32 2.21
N ARG A 593 16.37 9.77 3.43
CA ARG A 593 16.08 8.36 3.67
C ARG A 593 14.69 7.94 3.21
N ALA A 594 13.67 8.76 3.45
CA ALA A 594 12.33 8.47 2.99
C ALA A 594 12.22 8.49 1.45
N ILE A 595 13.00 9.33 0.77
CA ILE A 595 12.97 9.47 -0.69
C ILE A 595 13.78 8.36 -1.37
N TYR A 596 15.04 8.18 -0.97
CA TYR A 596 16.03 7.32 -1.63
C TYR A 596 16.08 5.89 -1.07
N GLY A 597 15.59 5.70 0.17
CA GLY A 597 15.54 4.39 0.82
C GLY A 597 14.21 3.66 0.56
N GLY A 598 14.09 2.48 1.18
CA GLY A 598 12.83 1.74 1.22
C GLY A 598 11.86 2.26 2.29
N ASN A 599 11.06 1.35 2.85
CA ASN A 599 10.17 1.69 3.95
C ASN A 599 10.96 2.25 5.13
N THR A 600 10.52 3.37 5.68
CA THR A 600 11.31 4.18 6.60
C THR A 600 10.70 4.21 7.99
N LEU A 601 11.54 4.05 9.02
CA LEU A 601 11.20 4.29 10.42
C LEU A 601 11.96 5.50 10.95
N ALA A 602 11.26 6.62 11.17
CA ALA A 602 11.75 7.81 11.82
C ALA A 602 11.67 7.65 13.36
N ALA A 603 12.67 6.97 13.93
CA ALA A 603 12.80 6.71 15.36
C ALA A 603 13.38 7.91 16.14
N HIS A 604 12.78 9.10 16.01
CA HIS A 604 13.26 10.31 16.66
C HIS A 604 12.60 10.54 18.03
N VAL A 605 13.40 10.91 19.05
CA VAL A 605 12.93 11.28 20.39
C VAL A 605 11.87 12.39 20.35
N VAL A 606 11.05 12.50 21.38
CA VAL A 606 10.03 13.56 21.49
C VAL A 606 10.72 14.93 21.43
N GLY A 607 10.14 15.87 20.66
CA GLY A 607 10.72 17.21 20.45
C GLY A 607 11.79 17.30 19.36
N ALA A 608 12.25 16.19 18.76
CA ALA A 608 13.22 16.20 17.66
C ALA A 608 12.63 16.59 16.29
N GLY A 609 11.33 16.94 16.24
CA GLY A 609 10.64 17.44 15.05
C GLY A 609 10.20 16.35 14.06
N LYS A 610 9.57 15.27 14.54
CA LYS A 610 8.98 14.19 13.72
C LYS A 610 7.93 14.70 12.73
N SER A 611 7.04 15.59 13.18
CA SER A 611 5.99 16.17 12.32
C SER A 611 6.58 16.85 11.08
N ALA A 612 7.66 17.62 11.25
CA ALA A 612 8.35 18.28 10.15
C ALA A 612 8.90 17.27 9.12
N VAL A 613 9.46 16.14 9.59
CA VAL A 613 9.94 15.06 8.71
C VAL A 613 8.78 14.44 7.94
N ILE A 614 7.65 14.17 8.60
CA ILE A 614 6.44 13.61 7.96
C ILE A 614 5.95 14.54 6.86
N PHE A 615 5.72 15.82 7.17
CA PHE A 615 5.17 16.80 6.24
C PHE A 615 6.08 16.95 5.03
N THR A 616 7.37 17.16 5.29
CA THR A 616 8.37 17.39 4.24
C THR A 616 8.57 16.15 3.37
N SER A 617 8.58 14.95 3.95
CA SER A 617 8.73 13.71 3.17
C SER A 617 7.57 13.51 2.20
N VAL A 618 6.34 13.75 2.65
CA VAL A 618 5.14 13.65 1.79
C VAL A 618 5.18 14.69 0.68
N MET A 619 5.45 15.96 1.02
CA MET A 619 5.48 17.04 0.03
C MET A 619 6.61 16.83 -1.00
N LYS A 620 7.79 16.41 -0.56
CA LYS A 620 8.94 16.18 -1.44
C LYS A 620 8.75 14.95 -2.33
N LYS A 621 8.20 13.85 -1.81
CA LYS A 621 7.83 12.69 -2.65
C LYS A 621 6.78 13.06 -3.70
N LYS A 622 5.83 13.92 -3.34
CA LYS A 622 4.81 14.40 -4.28
C LYS A 622 5.38 15.34 -5.34
N GLU A 623 6.29 16.23 -4.96
CA GLU A 623 7.04 17.09 -5.88
C GLU A 623 7.83 16.25 -6.91
N LEU A 624 8.43 15.15 -6.46
CA LEU A 624 9.18 14.21 -7.29
C LEU A 624 8.29 13.26 -8.13
N GLY A 625 6.97 13.30 -7.94
CA GLY A 625 6.03 12.38 -8.61
C GLY A 625 6.14 10.92 -8.13
N LEU A 626 6.75 10.67 -6.98
CA LEU A 626 6.89 9.32 -6.39
C LEU A 626 5.59 8.84 -5.74
N ILE A 627 4.73 9.78 -5.33
CA ILE A 627 3.43 9.50 -4.71
C ILE A 627 2.39 10.49 -5.23
N ASN A 628 1.12 10.10 -5.24
CA ASN A 628 -0.01 10.94 -5.62
C ASN A 628 -0.81 11.40 -4.40
N LYS A 629 -1.07 10.50 -3.44
CA LYS A 629 -1.97 10.74 -2.30
C LYS A 629 -1.54 9.95 -1.05
N ALA A 630 -1.15 10.67 -0.01
CA ALA A 630 -0.78 10.07 1.27
C ALA A 630 -1.98 9.85 2.20
N CYS A 631 -1.96 8.74 2.93
CA CYS A 631 -2.76 8.47 4.12
C CYS A 631 -1.90 8.68 5.36
N VAL A 632 -2.28 9.62 6.23
CA VAL A 632 -1.48 10.00 7.41
C VAL A 632 -2.28 9.67 8.67
N VAL A 633 -1.81 8.67 9.40
CA VAL A 633 -2.47 8.14 10.59
C VAL A 633 -1.84 8.75 11.84
N VAL A 634 -2.63 9.40 12.67
CA VAL A 634 -2.18 10.07 13.91
C VAL A 634 -3.07 9.72 15.11
N PRO A 635 -2.62 9.94 16.35
CA PRO A 635 -3.50 9.89 17.53
C PRO A 635 -4.71 10.81 17.39
N LYS A 636 -5.86 10.40 17.93
CA LYS A 636 -7.15 11.10 17.75
C LYS A 636 -7.15 12.57 18.17
N SER A 637 -6.46 12.90 19.26
CA SER A 637 -6.34 14.29 19.75
C SER A 637 -5.50 15.18 18.84
N LEU A 638 -4.70 14.59 17.93
CA LEU A 638 -3.72 15.31 17.11
C LEU A 638 -4.19 15.54 15.67
N THR A 639 -5.37 15.08 15.25
CA THR A 639 -5.82 15.20 13.85
C THR A 639 -5.91 16.65 13.36
N GLU A 640 -6.66 17.51 14.06
CA GLU A 640 -6.79 18.94 13.72
C GLU A 640 -5.45 19.66 13.91
N GLN A 641 -4.72 19.35 15.00
CA GLN A 641 -3.42 19.95 15.29
C GLN A 641 -2.41 19.67 14.18
N THR A 642 -2.28 18.41 13.76
CA THR A 642 -1.37 17.98 12.68
C THR A 642 -1.69 18.71 11.37
N ALA A 643 -2.98 18.85 11.05
CA ALA A 643 -3.40 19.55 9.83
C ALA A 643 -3.04 21.04 9.86
N ASN A 644 -3.14 21.68 11.03
CA ASN A 644 -2.78 23.09 11.20
C ASN A 644 -1.27 23.30 11.19
N GLU A 645 -0.51 22.45 11.88
CA GLU A 645 0.96 22.46 11.85
C GLU A 645 1.48 22.25 10.42
N TRP A 646 0.89 21.31 9.67
CA TRP A 646 1.27 21.06 8.28
C TRP A 646 1.04 22.30 7.42
N ARG A 647 -0.13 22.93 7.51
CA ARG A 647 -0.41 24.17 6.75
C ARG A 647 0.45 25.35 7.20
N ASN A 648 0.94 25.37 8.44
CA ASN A 648 1.90 26.37 8.88
C ASN A 648 3.28 26.16 8.21
N VAL A 649 3.69 24.91 7.98
CA VAL A 649 4.95 24.59 7.28
C VAL A 649 4.81 24.70 5.76
N TYR A 650 3.69 24.24 5.20
CA TYR A 650 3.32 24.27 3.78
C TYR A 650 1.93 24.90 3.58
N PRO A 651 1.85 26.22 3.42
CA PRO A 651 0.57 26.96 3.36
C PRO A 651 -0.40 26.52 2.26
N ASP A 652 0.12 25.93 1.19
CA ASP A 652 -0.66 25.49 0.03
C ASP A 652 -1.02 23.99 0.05
N ALA A 653 -0.58 23.25 1.07
CA ALA A 653 -0.82 21.82 1.17
C ALA A 653 -2.32 21.51 1.20
N LYS A 654 -2.76 20.68 0.26
CA LYS A 654 -4.14 20.22 0.10
C LYS A 654 -4.39 19.05 1.07
N ILE A 655 -4.64 19.40 2.32
CA ILE A 655 -4.87 18.45 3.41
C ILE A 655 -6.37 18.26 3.67
N LEU A 656 -6.84 17.01 3.70
CA LEU A 656 -8.17 16.64 4.17
C LEU A 656 -8.08 16.00 5.55
N THR A 657 -8.77 16.56 6.54
CA THR A 657 -8.87 15.96 7.89
C THR A 657 -10.22 15.27 8.03
N VAL A 658 -10.22 14.04 8.51
CA VAL A 658 -11.46 13.25 8.66
C VAL A 658 -12.04 13.42 10.06
N THR A 659 -13.33 13.71 10.13
CA THR A 659 -14.04 13.82 11.41
C THR A 659 -14.71 12.49 11.78
N ASN A 660 -15.08 12.30 13.04
CA ASN A 660 -15.83 11.10 13.45
C ASN A 660 -17.21 11.03 12.75
N ASP A 661 -17.77 12.18 12.40
CA ASP A 661 -19.07 12.26 11.74
C ASP A 661 -19.02 11.72 10.32
N ASP A 662 -17.90 11.90 9.59
CA ASP A 662 -17.69 11.42 8.22
C ASP A 662 -17.82 9.89 8.10
N LEU A 663 -17.59 9.13 9.19
CA LEU A 663 -17.69 7.66 9.20
C LEU A 663 -18.93 7.13 9.95
N SER A 664 -19.82 8.00 10.41
CA SER A 664 -20.93 7.63 11.31
C SER A 664 -22.04 6.83 10.65
N ASN A 665 -22.30 7.02 9.35
CA ASN A 665 -23.33 6.30 8.60
C ASN A 665 -22.93 6.13 7.13
N GLU A 666 -23.71 5.34 6.39
CA GLU A 666 -23.43 4.97 5.00
C GLU A 666 -23.36 6.17 4.05
N THR A 667 -24.34 7.07 4.09
CA THR A 667 -24.35 8.27 3.25
C THR A 667 -23.12 9.14 3.49
N LYS A 668 -22.70 9.29 4.75
CA LYS A 668 -21.50 10.06 5.11
C LYS A 668 -20.21 9.36 4.71
N ARG A 669 -20.14 8.03 4.84
CA ARG A 669 -19.01 7.23 4.32
C ARG A 669 -18.89 7.36 2.82
N ASN A 670 -19.98 7.19 2.07
CA ASN A 670 -19.98 7.35 0.61
C ASN A 670 -19.57 8.77 0.20
N LEU A 671 -20.02 9.78 0.96
CA LEU A 671 -19.57 11.16 0.75
C LEU A 671 -18.08 11.34 1.05
N PHE A 672 -17.57 10.72 2.11
CA PHE A 672 -16.14 10.75 2.46
C PHE A 672 -15.30 10.07 1.37
N THR A 673 -15.69 8.89 0.89
CA THR A 673 -15.04 8.21 -0.23
C THR A 673 -15.03 9.09 -1.47
N ALA A 674 -16.18 9.67 -1.82
CA ALA A 674 -16.28 10.60 -2.95
C ALA A 674 -15.39 11.84 -2.75
N LYS A 675 -15.31 12.39 -1.53
CA LYS A 675 -14.39 13.49 -1.20
C LYS A 675 -12.96 13.08 -1.51
N VAL A 676 -12.50 11.96 -0.95
CA VAL A 676 -11.12 11.47 -1.11
C VAL A 676 -10.80 11.09 -2.55
N ALA A 677 -11.72 10.44 -3.26
CA ALA A 677 -11.51 9.98 -4.63
C ALA A 677 -11.51 11.14 -5.65
N THR A 678 -12.40 12.12 -5.50
CA THR A 678 -12.51 13.25 -6.45
C THR A 678 -11.57 14.40 -6.14
N GLY A 679 -11.04 14.47 -4.90
CA GLY A 679 -10.13 15.53 -4.48
C GLY A 679 -8.68 15.22 -4.81
N SER A 680 -7.99 16.19 -5.43
CA SER A 680 -6.53 16.19 -5.56
C SER A 680 -5.91 16.64 -4.23
N TYR A 681 -5.85 15.74 -3.25
CA TYR A 681 -5.24 15.98 -1.95
C TYR A 681 -3.78 15.54 -1.92
N ASP A 682 -2.94 16.25 -1.17
CA ASP A 682 -1.56 15.86 -0.87
C ASP A 682 -1.55 14.78 0.21
N ALA A 683 -2.37 14.98 1.25
CA ALA A 683 -2.58 13.98 2.29
C ALA A 683 -4.00 14.00 2.85
N VAL A 684 -4.46 12.84 3.29
CA VAL A 684 -5.67 12.65 4.09
C VAL A 684 -5.25 12.20 5.50
N ILE A 685 -5.63 12.98 6.51
CA ILE A 685 -5.29 12.71 7.91
C ILE A 685 -6.43 11.94 8.57
N LEU A 686 -6.10 10.75 9.07
CA LEU A 686 -6.98 9.85 9.81
C LEU A 686 -6.50 9.72 11.25
N SER A 687 -7.42 9.63 12.20
CA SER A 687 -7.10 9.09 13.52
C SER A 687 -6.88 7.58 13.42
N GLN A 688 -6.08 7.02 14.33
CA GLN A 688 -5.89 5.56 14.44
C GLN A 688 -7.23 4.79 14.50
N GLU A 689 -8.20 5.29 15.26
CA GLU A 689 -9.55 4.68 15.34
C GLU A 689 -10.29 4.69 14.00
N GLN A 690 -10.16 5.77 13.22
CA GLN A 690 -10.79 5.87 11.90
C GLN A 690 -10.10 4.95 10.89
N PHE A 691 -8.77 4.90 10.92
CA PHE A 691 -7.99 4.00 10.09
C PHE A 691 -8.41 2.54 10.30
N GLU A 692 -8.57 2.11 11.55
CA GLU A 692 -9.01 0.74 11.90
C GLU A 692 -10.47 0.44 11.56
N LYS A 693 -11.31 1.47 11.43
CA LYS A 693 -12.72 1.32 10.99
C LYS A 693 -12.85 1.14 9.48
N ILE A 694 -11.79 1.38 8.71
CA ILE A 694 -11.76 1.23 7.26
C ILE A 694 -11.01 -0.08 6.95
N PRO A 695 -11.72 -1.21 6.75
CA PRO A 695 -11.11 -2.50 6.49
C PRO A 695 -10.55 -2.58 5.06
N MET A 696 -9.63 -3.53 4.85
CA MET A 696 -9.32 -4.04 3.49
C MET A 696 -10.53 -4.77 2.91
N SER A 697 -10.58 -4.90 1.58
CA SER A 697 -11.63 -5.65 0.88
C SER A 697 -11.75 -7.07 1.40
N LYS A 698 -12.96 -7.62 1.28
CA LYS A 698 -13.22 -9.01 1.68
C LYS A 698 -12.27 -9.97 0.96
N GLN A 699 -12.02 -9.74 -0.31
CA GLN A 699 -11.15 -10.57 -1.14
C GLN A 699 -9.71 -10.55 -0.65
N TYR A 700 -9.13 -9.37 -0.43
CA TYR A 700 -7.75 -9.25 0.06
C TYR A 700 -7.59 -9.89 1.45
N ARG A 701 -8.59 -9.76 2.33
CA ARG A 701 -8.58 -10.42 3.65
C ARG A 701 -8.60 -11.95 3.55
N ILE A 702 -9.31 -12.51 2.56
CA ILE A 702 -9.31 -13.96 2.27
C ILE A 702 -7.92 -14.38 1.81
N GLU A 703 -7.35 -13.67 0.83
CA GLU A 703 -6.02 -13.96 0.27
C GLU A 703 -4.93 -13.89 1.34
N PHE A 704 -4.94 -12.83 2.17
CA PHE A 704 -4.02 -12.69 3.30
C PHE A 704 -4.11 -13.87 4.28
N MET A 705 -5.33 -14.24 4.71
CA MET A 705 -5.50 -15.38 5.61
C MET A 705 -5.09 -16.70 4.96
N GLN A 706 -5.32 -16.87 3.66
CA GLN A 706 -4.94 -18.07 2.93
C GLN A 706 -3.41 -18.17 2.82
N LYS A 707 -2.71 -17.07 2.49
CA LYS A 707 -1.24 -16.97 2.47
C LYS A 707 -0.63 -17.35 3.82
N GLU A 708 -1.21 -16.88 4.92
CA GLU A 708 -0.79 -17.25 6.29
C GLU A 708 -1.06 -18.74 6.58
N ILE A 709 -2.20 -19.28 6.15
CA ILE A 709 -2.51 -20.71 6.29
C ILE A 709 -1.55 -21.57 5.47
N ASP A 710 -1.21 -21.16 4.26
CA ASP A 710 -0.30 -21.88 3.37
C ASP A 710 1.12 -21.86 3.92
N SER A 711 1.58 -20.72 4.41
CA SER A 711 2.86 -20.63 5.14
C SER A 711 2.89 -21.57 6.35
N LEU A 712 1.81 -21.62 7.15
CA LEU A 712 1.72 -22.59 8.25
C LEU A 712 1.64 -24.04 7.77
N ASN A 713 1.00 -24.33 6.63
CA ASN A 713 0.93 -25.67 6.05
C ASN A 713 2.31 -26.15 5.63
N ASP A 714 3.09 -25.29 4.97
CA ASP A 714 4.45 -25.59 4.56
C ASP A 714 5.31 -25.87 5.79
N MET A 715 5.28 -25.01 6.81
CA MET A 715 5.98 -25.23 8.08
C MET A 715 5.54 -26.53 8.79
N ILE A 716 4.24 -26.87 8.78
CA ILE A 716 3.72 -28.12 9.37
C ILE A 716 4.18 -29.34 8.58
N ARG A 717 4.12 -29.28 7.23
CA ARG A 717 4.54 -30.37 6.35
C ARG A 717 6.03 -30.65 6.53
N GLU A 718 6.82 -29.59 6.49
CA GLU A 718 8.25 -29.59 6.76
C GLU A 718 8.56 -30.17 8.15
N GLY A 719 7.87 -29.70 9.19
CA GLY A 719 8.01 -30.24 10.55
C GLY A 719 7.64 -31.72 10.67
N ASN A 720 6.58 -32.18 9.99
CA ASN A 720 6.14 -33.57 10.03
C ASN A 720 7.09 -34.53 9.28
N LEU A 721 7.60 -34.10 8.13
CA LEU A 721 8.61 -34.84 7.36
C LEU A 721 9.91 -34.99 8.17
N ALA A 722 10.35 -33.90 8.80
CA ALA A 722 11.55 -33.91 9.64
C ALA A 722 11.40 -34.83 10.86
N ASN A 723 10.24 -34.83 11.51
CA ASN A 723 9.99 -35.58 12.74
C ASN A 723 9.57 -37.04 12.53
N LYS A 724 9.59 -37.57 11.28
CA LYS A 724 9.13 -38.93 10.93
C LYS A 724 7.76 -39.28 11.55
N GLY A 725 6.85 -38.31 11.63
CA GLY A 725 5.52 -38.49 12.24
C GLY A 725 5.45 -38.56 13.77
N LYS A 726 6.53 -38.25 14.51
CA LYS A 726 6.47 -38.08 15.98
C LYS A 726 5.71 -36.81 16.36
N LYS A 727 4.96 -36.85 17.47
CA LYS A 727 4.19 -35.71 18.00
C LYS A 727 5.13 -34.61 18.53
N ASP A 728 5.33 -33.57 17.75
CA ASP A 728 6.06 -32.37 18.13
C ASP A 728 5.11 -31.28 18.69
N TYR A 729 5.54 -30.66 19.79
CA TYR A 729 4.84 -29.57 20.45
C TYR A 729 4.84 -28.28 19.60
N SER A 730 5.88 -28.06 18.79
CA SER A 730 5.95 -26.95 17.84
C SER A 730 4.89 -27.10 16.75
N VAL A 731 4.82 -28.28 16.12
CA VAL A 731 3.79 -28.63 15.12
C VAL A 731 2.38 -28.46 15.68
N LYS A 732 2.13 -28.94 16.91
CA LYS A 732 0.81 -28.78 17.56
C LYS A 732 0.40 -27.31 17.76
N LYS A 733 1.35 -26.41 18.03
CA LYS A 733 1.08 -24.96 18.12
C LYS A 733 0.74 -24.37 16.75
N MET A 734 1.48 -24.75 15.72
CA MET A 734 1.19 -24.35 14.33
C MET A 734 -0.19 -24.83 13.89
N GLU A 735 -0.55 -26.09 14.17
CA GLU A 735 -1.89 -26.64 13.90
C GLU A 735 -2.99 -25.86 14.62
N THR A 736 -2.75 -25.44 15.87
CA THR A 736 -3.70 -24.63 16.63
C THR A 736 -3.87 -23.23 16.02
N ALA A 737 -2.76 -22.60 15.60
CA ALA A 737 -2.79 -21.30 14.92
C ALA A 737 -3.52 -21.40 13.57
N LYS A 738 -3.20 -22.42 12.77
CA LYS A 738 -3.87 -22.76 11.51
C LYS A 738 -5.37 -22.93 11.73
N LYS A 739 -5.79 -23.75 12.69
CA LYS A 739 -7.21 -23.96 12.98
C LYS A 739 -7.92 -22.65 13.35
N ARG A 740 -7.25 -21.76 14.10
CA ARG A 740 -7.80 -20.44 14.43
C ARG A 740 -8.00 -19.58 13.18
N LEU A 741 -7.04 -19.55 12.27
CA LEU A 741 -7.15 -18.83 10.99
C LEU A 741 -8.22 -19.44 10.09
N GLN A 742 -8.29 -20.77 9.99
CA GLN A 742 -9.35 -21.47 9.25
C GLN A 742 -10.74 -21.14 9.77
N THR A 743 -10.94 -21.12 11.10
CA THR A 743 -12.23 -20.70 11.68
C THR A 743 -12.54 -19.23 11.40
N LYS A 744 -11.54 -18.34 11.37
CA LYS A 744 -11.75 -16.93 10.97
C LYS A 744 -12.13 -16.84 9.48
N LEU A 745 -11.45 -17.59 8.62
CA LEU A 745 -11.68 -17.64 7.18
C LEU A 745 -13.08 -18.18 6.85
N GLU A 746 -13.48 -19.30 7.46
CA GLU A 746 -14.82 -19.87 7.33
C GLU A 746 -15.91 -18.87 7.70
N LYS A 747 -15.73 -18.14 8.81
CA LYS A 747 -16.66 -17.07 9.22
C LYS A 747 -16.72 -15.91 8.23
N LEU A 748 -15.61 -15.60 7.55
CA LEU A 748 -15.54 -14.50 6.59
C LEU A 748 -16.16 -14.91 5.24
N ILE A 749 -16.03 -16.18 4.85
CA ILE A 749 -16.64 -16.74 3.63
C ILE A 749 -18.14 -17.00 3.82
N ASP A 750 -18.58 -17.39 5.03
CA ASP A 750 -19.96 -17.77 5.34
C ASP A 750 -20.98 -16.72 4.84
N PRO A 751 -21.88 -17.09 3.90
CA PRO A 751 -22.91 -16.21 3.36
C PRO A 751 -23.85 -15.64 4.43
N LYS A 752 -24.09 -16.37 5.54
CA LYS A 752 -24.95 -15.89 6.65
C LYS A 752 -24.27 -14.79 7.47
N SER A 753 -22.95 -14.82 7.54
CA SER A 753 -22.13 -13.77 8.14
C SER A 753 -21.99 -12.58 7.20
N ALA A 754 -21.91 -12.82 5.88
CA ALA A 754 -21.99 -11.79 4.84
C ALA A 754 -23.35 -11.08 4.78
N ALA A 755 -24.46 -11.76 5.05
CA ALA A 755 -25.78 -11.13 5.12
C ALA A 755 -25.99 -10.25 6.38
N LYS A 756 -25.16 -10.41 7.42
CA LYS A 756 -25.18 -9.60 8.66
C LYS A 756 -24.15 -8.48 8.66
N ALA A 757 -23.01 -8.68 8.00
CA ALA A 757 -22.05 -7.61 7.72
C ALA A 757 -22.59 -6.83 6.54
N LYS A 758 -23.12 -5.63 6.76
CA LYS A 758 -23.55 -4.74 5.67
C LYS A 758 -22.42 -4.68 4.62
N ASP A 759 -22.71 -5.13 3.39
CA ASP A 759 -21.81 -5.03 2.23
C ASP A 759 -21.47 -3.56 1.88
N ASP A 760 -21.99 -2.57 2.63
CA ASP A 760 -21.74 -1.13 2.51
C ASP A 760 -20.58 -0.60 3.40
N LEU A 761 -19.55 -1.42 3.62
CA LEU A 761 -18.34 -0.96 4.30
C LEU A 761 -17.39 -0.35 3.28
N LEU A 762 -16.95 0.88 3.56
CA LEU A 762 -15.90 1.54 2.79
C LEU A 762 -14.61 0.72 2.90
N GLU A 763 -14.11 0.25 1.76
CA GLU A 763 -12.86 -0.49 1.68
C GLU A 763 -11.67 0.46 1.53
N PHE A 764 -10.55 0.14 2.18
CA PHE A 764 -9.37 0.99 2.18
C PHE A 764 -8.80 1.23 0.77
N GLU A 765 -8.81 0.21 -0.08
CA GLU A 765 -8.29 0.22 -1.45
C GLU A 765 -9.01 1.25 -2.33
N GLN A 766 -10.30 1.46 -2.11
CA GLN A 766 -11.13 2.39 -2.89
C GLN A 766 -10.74 3.86 -2.68
N LEU A 767 -9.98 4.17 -1.63
CA LEU A 767 -9.54 5.54 -1.33
C LEU A 767 -8.36 5.98 -2.21
N GLY A 768 -7.67 5.03 -2.85
CA GLY A 768 -6.58 5.30 -3.80
C GLY A 768 -5.39 6.01 -3.13
N PHE A 769 -4.97 5.51 -1.97
CA PHE A 769 -3.74 5.93 -1.31
C PHE A 769 -2.56 5.14 -1.85
N ASP A 770 -1.46 5.83 -2.12
CA ASP A 770 -0.19 5.23 -2.57
C ASP A 770 0.99 5.56 -1.64
N TYR A 771 0.72 6.22 -0.50
CA TYR A 771 1.71 6.39 0.56
C TYR A 771 1.06 6.29 1.95
N LEU A 772 1.60 5.44 2.83
CA LEU A 772 1.12 5.29 4.19
C LEU A 772 2.11 5.90 5.19
N VAL A 773 1.64 6.86 5.97
CA VAL A 773 2.38 7.43 7.10
C VAL A 773 1.66 7.09 8.40
N CYS A 774 2.39 6.58 9.38
CA CYS A 774 1.84 6.35 10.72
C CYS A 774 2.71 7.03 11.77
N ASP A 775 2.13 8.00 12.47
CA ASP A 775 2.72 8.54 13.69
C ASP A 775 2.32 7.69 14.90
N GLU A 776 3.19 7.66 15.90
CA GLU A 776 3.12 6.76 17.05
C GLU A 776 2.95 5.28 16.66
N ALA A 777 3.77 4.83 15.70
CA ALA A 777 3.72 3.47 15.15
C ALA A 777 3.93 2.34 16.19
N HIS A 778 4.46 2.67 17.38
CA HIS A 778 4.60 1.73 18.50
C HIS A 778 3.26 1.13 18.95
N ALA A 779 2.12 1.77 18.63
CA ALA A 779 0.78 1.23 18.86
C ALA A 779 0.49 -0.08 18.09
N TYR A 780 1.23 -0.36 17.02
CA TYR A 780 1.00 -1.49 16.11
C TYR A 780 2.05 -2.61 16.23
N LYS A 781 2.92 -2.59 17.25
CA LYS A 781 4.07 -3.51 17.37
C LYS A 781 3.74 -4.99 17.62
N ASN A 782 2.52 -5.31 18.09
CA ASN A 782 2.14 -6.65 18.53
C ASN A 782 1.56 -7.51 17.39
N GLY A 783 2.36 -7.75 16.35
CA GLY A 783 2.03 -8.65 15.24
C GLY A 783 2.01 -10.13 15.64
N PHE A 784 1.57 -11.00 14.73
CA PHE A 784 1.68 -12.45 14.95
C PHE A 784 3.14 -12.88 14.80
N VAL A 785 3.72 -13.44 15.86
CA VAL A 785 5.09 -13.96 15.85
C VAL A 785 5.07 -15.43 16.22
N GLN A 786 5.57 -16.27 15.31
CA GLN A 786 5.82 -17.67 15.59
C GLN A 786 7.27 -17.85 16.05
N THR A 787 7.46 -18.33 17.28
CA THR A 787 8.78 -18.61 17.84
C THR A 787 8.75 -19.83 18.75
N LYS A 788 9.88 -20.52 18.80
CA LYS A 788 10.13 -21.66 19.71
C LYS A 788 10.37 -21.21 21.13
N MET A 789 10.89 -20.00 21.29
CA MET A 789 11.15 -19.40 22.58
C MET A 789 9.83 -19.02 23.23
N THR A 790 9.59 -19.54 24.42
CA THR A 790 8.42 -19.17 25.22
C THR A 790 8.79 -18.12 26.26
N ASN A 791 7.92 -17.12 26.44
CA ASN A 791 8.08 -16.04 27.44
C ASN A 791 9.30 -15.14 27.21
N VAL A 792 9.60 -14.79 25.95
CA VAL A 792 10.61 -13.76 25.65
C VAL A 792 10.07 -12.39 26.08
N ALA A 793 10.80 -11.70 26.95
CA ALA A 793 10.42 -10.36 27.40
C ALA A 793 10.29 -9.41 26.20
N GLY A 794 9.16 -8.70 26.10
CA GLY A 794 8.89 -7.75 25.02
C GLY A 794 8.34 -8.36 23.73
N VAL A 795 8.30 -9.69 23.58
CA VAL A 795 7.72 -10.37 22.42
C VAL A 795 6.43 -11.07 22.82
N THR A 796 5.29 -10.52 22.41
CA THR A 796 3.99 -11.14 22.66
C THR A 796 3.62 -12.09 21.52
N THR A 797 3.32 -13.35 21.83
CA THR A 797 2.82 -14.33 20.85
C THR A 797 1.31 -14.25 20.60
N LYS A 798 0.61 -13.35 21.31
CA LYS A 798 -0.82 -13.04 21.08
C LYS A 798 -0.91 -11.86 20.11
N PRO A 799 -1.40 -12.06 18.88
CA PRO A 799 -1.54 -10.97 17.93
C PRO A 799 -2.64 -9.99 18.36
N SER A 800 -2.39 -8.71 18.13
CA SER A 800 -3.39 -7.64 18.24
C SER A 800 -4.15 -7.49 16.93
N GLY A 801 -5.47 -7.35 16.98
CA GLY A 801 -6.26 -7.06 15.78
C GLY A 801 -5.86 -5.75 15.09
N ARG A 802 -5.36 -4.76 15.85
CA ARG A 802 -4.83 -3.50 15.30
C ARG A 802 -3.55 -3.73 14.51
N ALA A 803 -2.67 -4.59 15.01
CA ALA A 803 -1.41 -4.92 14.33
C ALA A 803 -1.67 -5.76 13.06
N GLU A 804 -2.64 -6.68 13.10
CA GLU A 804 -3.10 -7.46 11.93
C GLU A 804 -3.66 -6.54 10.83
N ASP A 805 -4.46 -5.53 11.20
CA ASP A 805 -4.97 -4.51 10.26
C ASP A 805 -3.85 -3.66 9.63
N MET A 806 -2.91 -3.18 10.44
CA MET A 806 -1.74 -2.45 9.94
C MET A 806 -0.90 -3.31 9.00
N GLN A 807 -0.63 -4.57 9.37
CA GLN A 807 0.14 -5.51 8.56
C GLN A 807 -0.51 -5.74 7.19
N MET A 808 -1.82 -6.03 7.15
CA MET A 808 -2.53 -6.22 5.88
C MET A 808 -2.39 -5.01 4.95
N LYS A 809 -2.52 -3.79 5.50
CA LYS A 809 -2.38 -2.55 4.72
C LYS A 809 -0.94 -2.33 4.29
N THR A 810 0.05 -2.51 5.15
CA THR A 810 1.46 -2.37 4.77
C THR A 810 1.89 -3.39 3.71
N ASP A 811 1.40 -4.63 3.82
CA ASP A 811 1.66 -5.67 2.83
C ASP A 811 1.03 -5.30 1.49
N TYR A 812 -0.19 -4.74 1.51
CA TYR A 812 -0.84 -4.23 0.31
C TYR A 812 -0.01 -3.14 -0.38
N PHE A 813 0.52 -2.16 0.37
CA PHE A 813 1.39 -1.13 -0.21
C PHE A 813 2.66 -1.74 -0.83
N ASN A 814 3.29 -2.70 -0.14
CA ASN A 814 4.50 -3.35 -0.64
C ASN A 814 4.23 -4.21 -1.89
N GLU A 815 3.09 -4.89 -1.95
CA GLU A 815 2.71 -5.74 -3.08
C GLU A 815 2.30 -4.90 -4.32
N GLN A 816 1.60 -3.78 -4.11
CA GLN A 816 1.12 -2.94 -5.22
C GLN A 816 2.15 -1.93 -5.74
N PHE A 817 2.98 -1.37 -4.85
CA PHE A 817 3.88 -0.25 -5.18
C PHE A 817 5.36 -0.55 -4.91
N GLY A 818 5.68 -1.69 -4.28
CA GLY A 818 7.03 -1.99 -3.82
C GLY A 818 7.40 -1.27 -2.52
N GLN A 819 8.68 -1.31 -2.18
CA GLN A 819 9.20 -0.63 -0.98
C GLN A 819 9.32 0.89 -1.20
N GLY A 820 9.30 1.67 -0.11
CA GLY A 820 9.42 3.12 -0.15
C GLY A 820 8.08 3.85 -0.07
N HIS A 821 6.98 3.10 0.07
CA HIS A 821 5.63 3.63 0.18
C HIS A 821 5.10 3.72 1.62
N ILE A 822 5.98 3.50 2.62
CA ILE A 822 5.62 3.49 4.04
C ILE A 822 6.61 4.34 4.86
N LEU A 823 6.08 5.21 5.73
CA LEU A 823 6.83 5.95 6.74
C LEU A 823 6.20 5.80 8.12
N PHE A 824 6.92 5.17 9.02
CA PHE A 824 6.55 5.12 10.43
C PHE A 824 7.35 6.14 11.23
N ALA A 825 6.71 6.78 12.20
CA ALA A 825 7.35 7.69 13.14
C ALA A 825 7.00 7.27 14.57
N THR A 826 7.99 7.28 15.45
CA THR A 826 7.79 6.94 16.87
C THR A 826 8.97 7.43 17.71
N GLY A 827 8.71 7.88 18.94
CA GLY A 827 9.79 8.14 19.91
C GLY A 827 10.29 6.90 20.64
N THR A 828 9.52 5.82 20.59
CA THR A 828 9.71 4.58 21.38
C THR A 828 9.53 3.36 20.47
N PRO A 829 10.47 3.10 19.54
CA PRO A 829 10.34 1.99 18.59
C PRO A 829 10.31 0.63 19.30
N ILE A 830 10.99 0.52 20.43
CA ILE A 830 11.00 -0.65 21.31
C ILE A 830 10.61 -0.17 22.71
N ALA A 831 9.35 -0.36 23.09
CA ALA A 831 8.96 -0.22 24.50
C ALA A 831 9.10 -1.59 25.17
N ALA A 832 10.05 -1.70 26.11
CA ALA A 832 10.14 -2.83 27.02
C ALA A 832 8.82 -2.95 27.81
N PRO A 833 8.34 -4.17 28.09
CA PRO A 833 7.10 -4.39 28.82
C PRO A 833 7.19 -3.92 30.28
#